data_AF-A0A7V6W3I8-F1
#
_entry.id   AF-A0A7V6W3I8-F1
#
_cell.length_a   1.000
_cell.length_b   1.000
_cell.length_c   1.000
_cell.angle_alpha   90.00
_cell.angle_beta   90.00
_cell.angle_gamma   90.00
#
_symmetry.space_group_name_H-M   'P 1'
#
loop_
_entity.id
_entity.type
_entity.pdbx_description
1 polymer ?
#
loop_
_entity_poly.entity_id
_entity_poly.type
_entity_poly.pdbx_seq_one_letter_code
_entity_poly.pdbx_strand_id
1 'polypeptide(L)'
;MKSKKRILVILVLALVLFVIMFFSLRKESYPVIELIGNKIITISVGTEYKDLGAKAYDPKDGDLTDKIIVESNVKSDIPGKYTIIYKVTNKKGKETTKERKIIVMPSPIDNVPPVLTVLGNNPEIIKVNSIYKDKGAIAVDEVDGDLTKNIKVQGHVNTSKPGTYTIVYTVSDKSGNTSSAERKVQVIKGIKRIKDTEKPVITILGNNPLNITYGSSFVDPGATAYDNVDGNISNKINKIGSINTSKLESYKIIYSVIDSSGNKATAERVINVVLGKDKTPPSLILHGDNPLVLNLYDEYNEPGFKAVDDRDGDITDKVEVSGTVNTNVVGSYRLVYKATDKEGNSTYKMRTIEVTKNNTYTEEELDQMISDGWIPVASANELNQLRESGLKTFGINTKWENTYESGLDKKYVQVENIDLSIYHDNDGWEPIGRYSLEGEEDDAFVFSGKYDGNKYQINNLYVRGDDGPSFSGLFGVVSGRNASLNNIVLNNVDINANYYGSILTTFYESSSPITGIEINGKISAEMATVLAFQLNSYDNDRILIENIKTNIEINGGEAASGLLNQANADCDINNVLIEGNITSVNISSGLISYSNNCNVSNSKVNADITSTGSSGLGTGLMGYSSGGDIINSSFEGTIEAMNVSGLTYNLHGDLINSYVRADLKSEVMAGGLALFSYGNLINNSFFEGTIKSGKVGGLLYSSSAENITISNSYAMGELIAVDTAAGLILSFPDNGVITDSYFKGTVESLTEDAAGLFYLSGLDIINTYVEASIKAKGRAAGITVHNFSNNIENVYFKGDITSSGSNVGGISSFLNSDILFKDTYVEAEIIGNEYVSGFVSKTSNKVILENCYFNGSVFSDNLYSSGMFNEISNELVMKDSHIKGRIEGKNFVGGMISHVSSNLFVQNSYVKSEVIGKDNVGGLIAFSKLENGSNIIDTYFDGRVVGNNNVGGIIGNSEDSKVLVEKVFMNGNIIGNDNVGGFYGIAGADVTRNSFVTGNVTGVSQVGGFAGLLLKDSLIENSYFVGEVVGETNVGAFVGAKEEDDEIMPAISSYYNSDV
;
A
#
# COMPACT_ATOMS: atom_id res chain seq x y z
N MET A 1 -51.73 -27.41 -65.34
CA MET A 1 -51.94 -26.01 -64.87
C MET A 1 -50.75 -25.32 -64.19
N LYS A 2 -49.77 -26.01 -63.57
CA LYS A 2 -48.71 -25.32 -62.77
C LYS A 2 -47.70 -24.45 -63.54
N SER A 3 -47.37 -24.74 -64.82
CA SER A 3 -46.33 -24.00 -65.57
C SER A 3 -46.74 -22.57 -65.99
N LYS A 4 -47.93 -22.38 -66.57
CA LYS A 4 -48.40 -21.05 -67.02
C LYS A 4 -48.45 -20.03 -65.88
N LYS A 5 -48.79 -20.43 -64.65
CA LYS A 5 -48.72 -19.54 -63.47
C LYS A 5 -47.27 -19.15 -63.10
N ARG A 6 -46.30 -20.07 -63.19
CA ARG A 6 -44.87 -19.73 -62.96
C ARG A 6 -44.34 -18.74 -63.99
N ILE A 7 -44.63 -18.94 -65.28
CA ILE A 7 -44.19 -18.02 -66.34
C ILE A 7 -44.82 -16.63 -66.16
N LEU A 8 -46.11 -16.55 -65.82
CA LEU A 8 -46.77 -15.27 -65.55
C LEU A 8 -46.18 -14.56 -64.32
N VAL A 9 -45.91 -15.28 -63.23
CA VAL A 9 -45.27 -14.71 -62.02
C VAL A 9 -43.85 -14.24 -62.31
N ILE A 10 -43.07 -14.97 -63.11
CA ILE A 10 -41.71 -14.57 -63.51
C ILE A 10 -41.76 -13.33 -64.42
N LEU A 11 -42.71 -13.25 -65.36
CA LEU A 11 -42.87 -12.05 -66.20
C LEU A 11 -43.36 -10.83 -65.40
N VAL A 12 -44.26 -11.01 -64.44
CA VAL A 12 -44.69 -9.92 -63.54
C VAL A 12 -43.55 -9.48 -62.63
N LEU A 13 -42.77 -10.40 -62.04
CA LEU A 13 -41.59 -10.06 -61.25
C LEU A 13 -40.50 -9.38 -62.10
N ALA A 14 -40.26 -9.84 -63.33
CA ALA A 14 -39.33 -9.20 -64.25
C ALA A 14 -39.80 -7.81 -64.67
N LEU A 15 -41.10 -7.61 -64.91
CA LEU A 15 -41.67 -6.30 -65.21
C LEU A 15 -41.60 -5.36 -64.01
N VAL A 16 -41.89 -5.84 -62.80
CA VAL A 16 -41.78 -5.08 -61.55
C VAL A 16 -40.33 -4.73 -61.25
N LEU A 17 -39.38 -5.65 -61.41
CA LEU A 17 -37.94 -5.37 -61.29
C LEU A 17 -37.47 -4.38 -62.36
N PHE A 18 -37.90 -4.52 -63.61
CA PHE A 18 -37.55 -3.59 -64.68
C PHE A 18 -38.10 -2.18 -64.39
N VAL A 19 -39.36 -2.07 -63.94
CA VAL A 19 -39.97 -0.80 -63.51
C VAL A 19 -39.23 -0.21 -62.31
N ILE A 20 -38.92 -1.00 -61.27
CA ILE A 20 -38.13 -0.54 -60.11
C ILE A 20 -36.75 -0.06 -60.54
N MET A 21 -36.07 -0.75 -61.47
CA MET A 21 -34.76 -0.33 -61.98
C MET A 21 -34.84 0.95 -62.82
N PHE A 22 -35.91 1.10 -63.62
CA PHE A 22 -36.18 2.29 -64.45
C PHE A 22 -36.57 3.53 -63.62
N PHE A 23 -37.22 3.33 -62.46
CA PHE A 23 -37.50 4.40 -61.50
C PHE A 23 -36.31 4.69 -60.56
N SER A 24 -35.53 3.69 -60.16
CA SER A 24 -34.35 3.87 -59.29
C SER A 24 -33.28 4.75 -59.95
N LEU A 25 -33.07 4.59 -61.26
CA LEU A 25 -32.19 5.47 -62.06
C LEU A 25 -32.67 6.92 -62.18
N ARG A 26 -33.87 7.27 -61.67
CA ARG A 26 -34.42 8.64 -61.65
C ARG A 26 -34.39 9.33 -60.30
N LYS A 27 -33.77 8.76 -59.25
CA LYS A 27 -33.47 9.56 -58.06
C LYS A 27 -32.41 10.62 -58.39
N GLU A 28 -32.74 11.88 -58.16
CA GLU A 28 -31.82 13.01 -58.29
C GLU A 28 -30.73 12.87 -57.21
N SER A 29 -29.46 13.10 -57.57
CA SER A 29 -28.41 13.20 -56.55
C SER A 29 -28.49 14.57 -55.88
N TYR A 30 -28.18 14.57 -54.58
CA TYR A 30 -27.84 15.76 -53.83
C TYR A 30 -26.34 15.65 -53.48
N PRO A 31 -25.62 16.78 -53.43
CA PRO A 31 -24.25 16.78 -52.95
C PRO A 31 -24.19 16.47 -51.46
N VAL A 32 -23.07 15.95 -50.98
CA VAL A 32 -22.80 15.68 -49.56
C VAL A 32 -21.68 16.61 -49.11
N ILE A 33 -21.80 17.22 -47.92
CA ILE A 33 -20.75 18.04 -47.29
C ILE A 33 -20.18 17.31 -46.06
N GLU A 34 -18.86 17.26 -45.97
CA GLU A 34 -18.08 16.73 -44.86
C GLU A 34 -17.20 17.84 -44.25
N LEU A 35 -17.18 17.99 -42.92
CA LEU A 35 -16.43 19.07 -42.26
C LEU A 35 -14.95 18.67 -42.07
N ILE A 36 -14.02 19.60 -42.30
CA ILE A 36 -12.60 19.39 -42.00
C ILE A 36 -12.37 19.78 -40.55
N GLY A 37 -12.27 18.81 -39.65
CA GLY A 37 -12.19 19.03 -38.20
C GLY A 37 -13.56 19.22 -37.53
N ASN A 38 -13.55 19.49 -36.23
CA ASN A 38 -14.72 19.33 -35.35
C ASN A 38 -15.99 20.08 -35.80
N LYS A 39 -17.15 19.49 -35.48
CA LYS A 39 -18.48 20.08 -35.69
C LYS A 39 -18.78 21.21 -34.69
N ILE A 40 -18.20 21.13 -33.50
CA ILE A 40 -18.30 22.13 -32.43
C ILE A 40 -16.87 22.53 -32.04
N ILE A 41 -16.61 23.82 -31.89
CA ILE A 41 -15.31 24.36 -31.46
C ILE A 41 -15.54 25.42 -30.39
N THR A 42 -14.79 25.34 -29.28
CA THR A 42 -14.88 26.28 -28.15
C THR A 42 -13.61 27.14 -28.10
N ILE A 43 -13.78 28.44 -27.86
CA ILE A 43 -12.70 29.44 -27.72
C ILE A 43 -13.06 30.43 -26.61
N SER A 44 -12.06 31.11 -26.02
CA SER A 44 -12.30 32.23 -25.11
C SER A 44 -12.56 33.53 -25.89
N VAL A 45 -13.29 34.47 -25.30
CA VAL A 45 -13.53 35.80 -25.87
C VAL A 45 -12.21 36.52 -26.17
N GLY A 46 -12.13 37.19 -27.32
CA GLY A 46 -10.92 37.82 -27.85
C GLY A 46 -9.98 36.88 -28.61
N THR A 47 -10.18 35.55 -28.58
CA THR A 47 -9.32 34.61 -29.33
C THR A 47 -9.51 34.75 -30.84
N GLU A 48 -8.44 34.79 -31.63
CA GLU A 48 -8.55 34.75 -33.09
C GLU A 48 -9.00 33.36 -33.57
N TYR A 49 -10.21 33.27 -34.14
CA TYR A 49 -10.73 32.04 -34.72
C TYR A 49 -10.52 31.99 -36.23
N LYS A 50 -9.94 30.89 -36.71
CA LYS A 50 -9.77 30.59 -38.13
C LYS A 50 -10.47 29.30 -38.50
N ASP A 51 -11.38 29.40 -39.47
CA ASP A 51 -12.12 28.24 -39.95
C ASP A 51 -11.26 27.27 -40.77
N LEU A 52 -11.49 25.96 -40.57
CA LEU A 52 -10.78 24.87 -41.24
C LEU A 52 -11.46 24.37 -42.52
N GLY A 53 -12.66 24.87 -42.82
CA GLY A 53 -13.41 24.52 -44.03
C GLY A 53 -14.14 23.18 -43.98
N ALA A 54 -14.55 22.75 -45.18
CA ALA A 54 -15.31 21.54 -45.47
C ALA A 54 -14.95 21.02 -46.87
N LYS A 55 -15.34 19.78 -47.19
CA LYS A 55 -15.28 19.14 -48.52
C LYS A 55 -16.67 18.80 -49.01
N ALA A 56 -16.85 18.69 -50.32
CA ALA A 56 -18.14 18.34 -50.91
C ALA A 56 -18.03 17.39 -52.11
N TYR A 57 -18.98 16.46 -52.25
CA TYR A 57 -19.01 15.46 -53.32
C TYR A 57 -20.44 15.12 -53.75
N ASP A 58 -20.70 15.01 -55.05
CA ASP A 58 -21.96 14.49 -55.61
C ASP A 58 -21.70 13.23 -56.46
N PRO A 59 -22.43 12.11 -56.24
CA PRO A 59 -22.22 10.86 -56.99
C PRO A 59 -22.38 10.91 -58.52
N LYS A 60 -22.89 12.02 -59.09
CA LYS A 60 -23.02 12.23 -60.55
C LYS A 60 -22.20 13.41 -61.06
N ASP A 61 -21.87 14.40 -60.21
CA ASP A 61 -21.12 15.59 -60.61
C ASP A 61 -19.64 15.61 -60.17
N GLY A 62 -19.22 14.70 -59.28
CA GLY A 62 -17.84 14.55 -58.79
C GLY A 62 -17.54 15.36 -57.53
N ASP A 63 -16.27 15.73 -57.33
CA ASP A 63 -15.85 16.67 -56.30
C ASP A 63 -16.46 18.06 -56.56
N LEU A 64 -16.99 18.67 -55.51
CA LEU A 64 -17.64 19.98 -55.50
C LEU A 64 -17.07 20.89 -54.39
N THR A 65 -15.94 20.53 -53.78
CA THR A 65 -15.30 21.27 -52.67
C THR A 65 -15.07 22.74 -53.03
N ASP A 66 -14.53 23.02 -54.22
CA ASP A 66 -14.29 24.38 -54.74
C ASP A 66 -15.58 25.20 -55.04
N LYS A 67 -16.76 24.62 -54.78
CA LYS A 67 -18.08 25.26 -54.98
C LYS A 67 -18.87 25.41 -53.67
N ILE A 68 -18.24 25.12 -52.53
CA ILE A 68 -18.83 25.39 -51.23
C ILE A 68 -18.84 26.91 -51.01
N ILE A 69 -20.03 27.46 -50.86
CA ILE A 69 -20.27 28.80 -50.32
C ILE A 69 -20.22 28.68 -48.80
N VAL A 70 -19.52 29.59 -48.13
CA VAL A 70 -19.40 29.64 -46.67
C VAL A 70 -20.04 30.93 -46.16
N GLU A 71 -21.08 30.79 -45.36
CA GLU A 71 -21.74 31.88 -44.65
C GLU A 71 -21.35 31.78 -43.16
N SER A 72 -20.85 32.86 -42.55
CA SER A 72 -20.37 32.86 -41.16
C SER A 72 -20.84 34.12 -40.45
N ASN A 73 -21.34 33.96 -39.22
CA ASN A 73 -21.71 35.06 -38.33
C ASN A 73 -20.78 35.19 -37.11
N VAL A 74 -19.67 34.44 -37.07
CA VAL A 74 -18.80 34.28 -35.89
C VAL A 74 -18.16 35.61 -35.48
N LYS A 75 -18.36 35.98 -34.21
CA LYS A 75 -17.72 37.13 -33.55
C LYS A 75 -16.99 36.65 -32.31
N SER A 76 -15.68 36.43 -32.41
CA SER A 76 -14.90 35.93 -31.27
C SER A 76 -14.66 36.99 -30.17
N ASP A 77 -14.99 38.25 -30.43
CA ASP A 77 -14.98 39.38 -29.49
C ASP A 77 -16.22 39.48 -28.60
N ILE A 78 -17.27 38.67 -28.85
CA ILE A 78 -18.53 38.69 -28.08
C ILE A 78 -18.88 37.26 -27.63
N PRO A 79 -19.07 36.99 -26.32
CA PRO A 79 -19.47 35.67 -25.83
C PRO A 79 -20.81 35.18 -26.40
N GLY A 80 -20.91 33.88 -26.70
CA GLY A 80 -22.12 33.26 -27.24
C GLY A 80 -21.87 32.09 -28.22
N LYS A 81 -22.96 31.49 -28.72
CA LYS A 81 -22.94 30.52 -29.85
C LYS A 81 -23.00 31.26 -31.19
N TYR A 82 -22.25 30.74 -32.16
CA TYR A 82 -22.21 31.20 -33.55
C TYR A 82 -22.23 30.01 -34.50
N THR A 83 -22.62 30.21 -35.76
CA THR A 83 -22.75 29.14 -36.75
C THR A 83 -22.07 29.52 -38.07
N ILE A 84 -21.31 28.56 -38.60
CA ILE A 84 -20.77 28.59 -39.96
C ILE A 84 -21.57 27.61 -40.81
N ILE A 85 -22.22 28.12 -41.85
CA ILE A 85 -23.04 27.35 -42.79
C ILE A 85 -22.24 27.13 -44.07
N TYR A 86 -21.96 25.88 -44.39
CA TYR A 86 -21.41 25.43 -45.66
C TYR A 86 -22.56 25.04 -46.57
N LYS A 87 -22.58 25.56 -47.80
CA LYS A 87 -23.69 25.42 -48.75
C LYS A 87 -23.13 25.08 -50.12
N VAL A 88 -23.60 24.00 -50.74
CA VAL A 88 -23.10 23.57 -52.06
C VAL A 88 -24.23 23.10 -52.96
N THR A 89 -24.15 23.46 -54.24
CA THR A 89 -25.22 23.20 -55.23
C THR A 89 -24.65 22.48 -56.45
N ASN A 90 -25.26 21.36 -56.84
CA ASN A 90 -24.82 20.55 -58.00
C ASN A 90 -25.34 21.12 -59.35
N LYS A 91 -24.91 20.55 -60.49
CA LYS A 91 -25.27 21.04 -61.84
C LYS A 91 -26.75 20.86 -62.19
N LYS A 92 -27.56 20.26 -61.31
CA LYS A 92 -29.03 20.15 -61.43
C LYS A 92 -29.77 21.09 -60.48
N GLY A 93 -29.07 22.00 -59.79
CA GLY A 93 -29.69 22.93 -58.86
C GLY A 93 -30.14 22.28 -57.55
N LYS A 94 -29.58 21.11 -57.19
CA LYS A 94 -29.82 20.48 -55.88
C LYS A 94 -28.77 20.95 -54.91
N GLU A 95 -29.25 21.43 -53.76
CA GLU A 95 -28.46 22.11 -52.74
C GLU A 95 -28.43 21.27 -51.47
N THR A 96 -27.28 21.30 -50.78
CA THR A 96 -27.10 20.75 -49.44
C THR A 96 -26.40 21.77 -48.56
N THR A 97 -26.85 21.89 -47.32
CA THR A 97 -26.21 22.70 -46.28
C THR A 97 -25.62 21.82 -45.17
N LYS A 98 -24.64 22.36 -44.44
CA LYS A 98 -24.01 21.75 -43.27
C LYS A 98 -23.56 22.84 -42.31
N GLU A 99 -23.58 22.56 -41.01
CA GLU A 99 -23.30 23.56 -39.97
C GLU A 99 -22.15 23.14 -39.05
N ARG A 100 -21.31 24.13 -38.68
CA ARG A 100 -20.33 24.07 -37.59
C ARG A 100 -20.71 25.12 -36.54
N LYS A 101 -20.84 24.71 -35.26
CA LYS A 101 -21.06 25.64 -34.14
C LYS A 101 -19.72 26.11 -33.57
N ILE A 102 -19.58 27.41 -33.32
CA ILE A 102 -18.47 28.01 -32.57
C ILE A 102 -19.02 28.55 -31.26
N ILE A 103 -18.36 28.27 -30.15
CA ILE A 103 -18.74 28.68 -28.80
C ILE A 103 -17.66 29.63 -28.29
N VAL A 104 -18.04 30.88 -28.02
CA VAL A 104 -17.17 31.90 -27.44
C VAL A 104 -17.51 32.03 -25.96
N MET A 105 -16.61 31.61 -25.08
CA MET A 105 -16.78 31.70 -23.63
C MET A 105 -16.35 33.09 -23.14
N PRO A 106 -17.07 33.71 -22.19
CA PRO A 106 -16.62 34.93 -21.53
C PRO A 106 -15.34 34.68 -20.71
N SER A 107 -14.56 35.73 -20.48
CA SER A 107 -13.44 35.67 -19.53
C SER A 107 -13.96 35.40 -18.12
N PRO A 108 -13.19 34.68 -17.27
CA PRO A 108 -13.49 34.62 -15.83
C PRO A 108 -13.48 36.03 -15.23
N ILE A 109 -14.31 36.25 -14.21
CA ILE A 109 -14.33 37.54 -13.50
C ILE A 109 -13.09 37.65 -12.61
N ASP A 110 -12.48 38.83 -12.68
CA ASP A 110 -11.21 39.14 -12.07
C ASP A 110 -11.37 39.57 -10.60
N ASN A 111 -10.88 38.72 -9.70
CA ASN A 111 -10.76 38.97 -8.26
C ASN A 111 -9.28 39.17 -7.85
N VAL A 112 -8.36 39.40 -8.78
CA VAL A 112 -6.92 39.55 -8.54
C VAL A 112 -6.54 41.03 -8.50
N PRO A 113 -5.88 41.53 -7.44
CA PRO A 113 -5.40 42.90 -7.43
C PRO A 113 -4.27 43.14 -8.46
N PRO A 114 -4.35 44.20 -9.28
CA PRO A 114 -3.45 44.42 -10.42
C PRO A 114 -1.99 44.60 -9.97
N VAL A 115 -1.04 44.01 -10.69
CA VAL A 115 0.38 43.98 -10.33
C VAL A 115 1.04 45.34 -10.60
N LEU A 116 1.00 46.22 -9.59
CA LEU A 116 1.61 47.55 -9.65
C LEU A 116 3.13 47.49 -9.36
N THR A 117 3.93 47.83 -10.35
CA THR A 117 5.40 47.82 -10.30
C THR A 117 5.97 49.24 -10.43
N VAL A 118 6.63 49.72 -9.38
CA VAL A 118 7.29 51.05 -9.38
C VAL A 118 8.46 51.07 -10.38
N LEU A 119 8.46 52.03 -11.32
CA LEU A 119 9.48 52.09 -12.37
C LEU A 119 10.78 52.73 -11.89
N GLY A 120 11.87 51.97 -11.95
CA GLY A 120 13.21 52.42 -11.58
C GLY A 120 13.51 52.25 -10.09
N ASN A 121 14.52 52.97 -9.61
CA ASN A 121 15.17 52.67 -8.35
C ASN A 121 14.25 52.90 -7.14
N ASN A 122 14.31 52.00 -6.16
CA ASN A 122 13.61 52.15 -4.89
C ASN A 122 14.49 51.60 -3.74
N PRO A 123 15.13 52.46 -2.94
CA PRO A 123 15.08 53.92 -2.98
C PRO A 123 15.80 54.52 -4.20
N GLU A 124 15.25 55.59 -4.79
CA GLU A 124 15.92 56.37 -5.85
C GLU A 124 16.89 57.39 -5.23
N ILE A 125 18.19 57.17 -5.41
CA ILE A 125 19.24 58.02 -4.85
C ILE A 125 19.59 59.15 -5.83
N ILE A 126 19.16 60.37 -5.51
CA ILE A 126 19.41 61.59 -6.30
C ILE A 126 20.37 62.54 -5.57
N LYS A 127 20.94 63.50 -6.29
CA LYS A 127 21.86 64.50 -5.72
C LYS A 127 21.09 65.77 -5.35
N VAL A 128 21.47 66.45 -4.27
CA VAL A 128 20.82 67.67 -3.79
C VAL A 128 20.79 68.75 -4.89
N ASN A 129 19.65 69.42 -5.03
CA ASN A 129 19.28 70.34 -6.11
C ASN A 129 19.22 69.72 -7.52
N SER A 130 19.19 68.38 -7.65
CA SER A 130 18.88 67.75 -8.95
C SER A 130 17.41 67.97 -9.31
N ILE A 131 17.13 68.02 -10.61
CA ILE A 131 15.76 67.92 -11.12
C ILE A 131 15.30 66.47 -10.93
N TYR A 132 14.38 66.25 -9.98
CA TYR A 132 13.66 64.99 -9.87
C TYR A 132 12.41 65.07 -10.74
N LYS A 133 12.37 64.26 -11.81
CA LYS A 133 11.12 63.89 -12.46
C LYS A 133 10.82 62.46 -12.05
N ASP A 134 9.63 62.24 -11.52
CA ASP A 134 9.21 60.90 -11.16
C ASP A 134 9.07 60.01 -12.40
N LYS A 135 9.53 58.75 -12.31
CA LYS A 135 9.41 57.74 -13.36
C LYS A 135 8.06 57.00 -13.37
N GLY A 136 7.22 57.21 -12.37
CA GLY A 136 5.92 56.55 -12.23
C GLY A 136 6.01 55.11 -11.72
N ALA A 137 4.89 54.41 -11.88
CA ALA A 137 4.80 52.97 -11.84
C ALA A 137 4.20 52.50 -13.16
N ILE A 138 4.29 51.20 -13.44
CA ILE A 138 3.39 50.50 -14.36
C ILE A 138 2.43 49.66 -13.54
N ALA A 139 1.29 49.32 -14.12
CA ALA A 139 0.35 48.37 -13.55
C ALA A 139 -0.09 47.46 -14.68
N VAL A 140 0.05 46.15 -14.48
CA VAL A 140 -0.45 45.14 -15.40
C VAL A 140 -1.37 44.21 -14.64
N ASP A 141 -2.43 43.78 -15.32
CA ASP A 141 -3.37 42.79 -14.81
C ASP A 141 -3.51 41.62 -15.80
N GLU A 142 -3.78 40.43 -15.28
CA GLU A 142 -3.91 39.18 -16.06
C GLU A 142 -5.17 39.17 -16.95
N VAL A 143 -6.24 39.87 -16.55
CA VAL A 143 -7.50 39.96 -17.30
C VAL A 143 -7.65 41.34 -17.96
N ASP A 144 -7.23 42.39 -17.27
CA ASP A 144 -7.51 43.79 -17.62
C ASP A 144 -6.37 44.48 -18.39
N GLY A 145 -5.17 43.89 -18.42
CA GLY A 145 -4.01 44.31 -19.21
C GLY A 145 -3.25 45.52 -18.65
N ASP A 146 -2.74 46.39 -19.53
CA ASP A 146 -1.93 47.56 -19.13
C ASP A 146 -2.78 48.69 -18.51
N LEU A 147 -2.86 48.67 -17.18
CA LEU A 147 -3.50 49.66 -16.33
C LEU A 147 -2.59 50.85 -15.96
N THR A 148 -1.38 50.95 -16.50
CA THR A 148 -0.38 52.00 -16.18
C THR A 148 -0.94 53.42 -16.20
N LYS A 149 -1.88 53.71 -17.11
CA LYS A 149 -2.48 55.04 -17.28
C LYS A 149 -3.49 55.41 -16.18
N ASN A 150 -3.96 54.42 -15.40
CA ASN A 150 -4.97 54.59 -14.37
C ASN A 150 -4.37 54.84 -12.97
N ILE A 151 -3.03 54.81 -12.86
CA ILE A 151 -2.30 54.96 -11.60
C ILE A 151 -2.44 56.39 -11.05
N LYS A 152 -2.97 56.48 -9.83
CA LYS A 152 -3.07 57.70 -9.02
C LYS A 152 -1.77 57.84 -8.21
N VAL A 153 -1.23 59.04 -8.11
CA VAL A 153 0.07 59.31 -7.45
C VAL A 153 -0.11 60.35 -6.34
N GLN A 154 0.46 60.07 -5.16
CA GLN A 154 0.46 60.96 -4.00
C GLN A 154 1.86 61.11 -3.39
N GLY A 155 2.10 62.19 -2.64
CA GLY A 155 3.42 62.52 -2.09
C GLY A 155 4.26 63.40 -3.01
N HIS A 156 5.38 63.94 -2.50
CA HIS A 156 6.28 64.81 -3.25
C HIS A 156 7.72 64.80 -2.69
N VAL A 157 8.70 65.08 -3.53
CA VAL A 157 10.14 65.05 -3.19
C VAL A 157 10.70 66.46 -3.15
N ASN A 158 11.28 66.89 -2.02
CA ASN A 158 11.97 68.17 -1.92
C ASN A 158 13.48 68.00 -2.17
N THR A 159 13.90 68.11 -3.43
CA THR A 159 15.30 67.85 -3.83
C THR A 159 16.31 68.86 -3.27
N SER A 160 15.88 69.97 -2.68
CA SER A 160 16.76 70.99 -2.08
C SER A 160 17.31 70.60 -0.70
N LYS A 161 16.72 69.58 -0.05
CA LYS A 161 17.10 69.12 1.29
C LYS A 161 17.55 67.66 1.26
N PRO A 162 18.73 67.31 1.82
CA PRO A 162 19.10 65.93 2.07
C PRO A 162 18.09 65.23 2.99
N GLY A 163 17.69 64.01 2.64
CA GLY A 163 16.64 63.26 3.34
C GLY A 163 15.97 62.21 2.46
N THR A 164 15.03 61.45 3.04
CA THR A 164 14.22 60.45 2.35
C THR A 164 12.78 60.95 2.21
N TYR A 165 12.24 60.90 1.00
CA TYR A 165 10.87 61.32 0.65
C TYR A 165 10.08 60.14 0.09
N THR A 166 8.79 60.02 0.42
CA THR A 166 7.93 58.94 -0.08
C THR A 166 6.94 59.46 -1.13
N ILE A 167 6.76 58.68 -2.19
CA ILE A 167 5.69 58.79 -3.20
C ILE A 167 4.88 57.49 -3.11
N VAL A 168 3.55 57.59 -3.10
CA VAL A 168 2.62 56.45 -3.08
C VAL A 168 1.90 56.38 -4.42
N TYR A 169 1.83 55.19 -5.01
CA TYR A 169 1.09 54.89 -6.23
C TYR A 169 -0.07 53.97 -5.88
N THR A 170 -1.27 54.29 -6.33
CA THR A 170 -2.44 53.41 -6.19
C THR A 170 -3.14 53.23 -7.52
N VAL A 171 -3.64 52.03 -7.79
CA VAL A 171 -4.36 51.70 -9.03
C VAL A 171 -5.54 50.79 -8.72
N SER A 172 -6.50 50.80 -9.63
CA SER A 172 -7.63 49.87 -9.65
C SER A 172 -7.81 49.36 -11.08
N ASP A 173 -8.15 48.09 -11.22
CA ASP A 173 -8.71 47.50 -12.45
C ASP A 173 -10.18 47.95 -12.67
N LYS A 174 -10.85 47.35 -13.66
CA LYS A 174 -12.28 47.60 -13.95
C LYS A 174 -13.26 46.84 -13.03
N SER A 175 -12.84 45.75 -12.41
CA SER A 175 -13.64 44.93 -11.46
C SER A 175 -13.74 45.61 -10.09
N GLY A 176 -12.73 46.39 -9.72
CA GLY A 176 -12.65 47.19 -8.50
C GLY A 176 -11.53 46.78 -7.53
N ASN A 177 -10.71 45.76 -7.86
CA ASN A 177 -9.60 45.37 -6.99
C ASN A 177 -8.54 46.50 -6.96
N THR A 178 -7.72 46.58 -5.91
CA THR A 178 -6.81 47.73 -5.75
C THR A 178 -5.44 47.35 -5.22
N SER A 179 -4.40 47.91 -5.85
CA SER A 179 -3.00 47.74 -5.45
C SER A 179 -2.35 49.07 -5.09
N SER A 180 -1.41 49.02 -4.14
CA SER A 180 -0.68 50.18 -3.61
C SER A 180 0.80 49.86 -3.44
N ALA A 181 1.70 50.78 -3.84
CA ALA A 181 3.13 50.66 -3.57
C ALA A 181 3.78 52.03 -3.32
N GLU A 182 4.96 52.04 -2.70
CA GLU A 182 5.73 53.25 -2.39
C GLU A 182 7.06 53.31 -3.17
N ARG A 183 7.45 54.50 -3.64
CA ARG A 183 8.88 54.83 -3.91
C ARG A 183 9.42 55.70 -2.79
N LYS A 184 10.57 55.33 -2.24
CA LYS A 184 11.40 56.18 -1.38
C LYS A 184 12.48 56.86 -2.23
N VAL A 185 12.74 58.15 -2.01
CA VAL A 185 13.69 58.95 -2.79
C VAL A 185 14.66 59.64 -1.84
N GLN A 186 15.95 59.28 -1.95
CA GLN A 186 17.01 59.73 -1.06
C GLN A 186 17.86 60.82 -1.71
N VAL A 187 17.99 61.96 -1.03
CA VAL A 187 18.73 63.13 -1.54
C VAL A 187 20.12 63.21 -0.88
N ILE A 188 21.19 63.05 -1.67
CA ILE A 188 22.60 62.99 -1.21
C ILE A 188 23.50 64.05 -1.89
N LYS A 189 24.82 64.05 -1.65
CA LYS A 189 25.82 64.87 -2.38
C LYS A 189 26.62 63.97 -3.36
N GLY A 190 27.19 64.50 -4.45
CA GLY A 190 27.81 63.60 -5.45
C GLY A 190 28.67 64.16 -6.58
N ILE A 191 28.95 63.29 -7.57
CA ILE A 191 29.75 63.41 -8.82
C ILE A 191 29.54 62.07 -9.59
N LYS A 192 29.84 61.78 -10.88
CA LYS A 192 29.91 62.53 -12.15
C LYS A 192 28.98 61.80 -13.19
N ARG A 193 29.37 61.68 -14.47
CA ARG A 193 28.91 60.68 -15.49
C ARG A 193 30.03 60.42 -16.52
N ILE A 194 29.96 59.32 -17.27
CA ILE A 194 30.94 58.83 -18.28
C ILE A 194 30.18 58.44 -19.57
N LYS A 195 30.88 58.27 -20.70
CA LYS A 195 30.35 57.57 -21.90
C LYS A 195 30.08 56.11 -21.54
N ASP A 196 28.99 55.55 -22.03
CA ASP A 196 28.75 54.11 -21.95
C ASP A 196 29.67 53.29 -22.86
N THR A 197 30.10 52.15 -22.31
CA THR A 197 30.97 51.10 -22.85
C THR A 197 30.73 49.76 -22.15
N GLU A 198 29.65 49.63 -21.37
CA GLU A 198 29.33 48.36 -20.71
C GLU A 198 28.66 47.43 -21.72
N LYS A 199 28.36 46.19 -21.33
CA LYS A 199 27.74 45.21 -22.21
C LYS A 199 26.40 44.78 -21.62
N PRO A 200 25.40 44.45 -22.45
CA PRO A 200 24.17 43.86 -21.96
C PRO A 200 24.43 42.63 -21.09
N VAL A 201 23.71 42.52 -19.98
CA VAL A 201 23.68 41.35 -19.13
C VAL A 201 22.59 40.41 -19.68
N ILE A 202 23.00 39.25 -20.20
CA ILE A 202 22.07 38.18 -20.60
C ILE A 202 21.83 37.27 -19.39
N THR A 203 20.58 37.16 -18.94
CA THR A 203 20.14 36.28 -17.86
C THR A 203 19.45 35.06 -18.47
N ILE A 204 20.05 33.88 -18.29
CA ILE A 204 19.46 32.60 -18.70
C ILE A 204 18.25 32.31 -17.79
N LEU A 205 17.11 31.92 -18.38
CA LEU A 205 15.92 31.52 -17.62
C LEU A 205 15.98 30.03 -17.28
N GLY A 206 15.37 29.62 -16.16
CA GLY A 206 15.45 28.24 -15.67
C GLY A 206 16.88 27.81 -15.30
N ASN A 207 17.07 26.52 -15.04
CA ASN A 207 18.35 26.00 -14.54
C ASN A 207 19.48 26.14 -15.58
N ASN A 208 20.70 26.40 -15.10
CA ASN A 208 21.92 26.40 -15.89
C ASN A 208 23.11 25.92 -15.03
N PRO A 209 23.65 24.70 -15.23
CA PRO A 209 23.25 23.74 -16.26
C PRO A 209 21.82 23.20 -16.07
N LEU A 210 21.20 22.77 -17.17
CA LEU A 210 19.89 22.12 -17.19
C LEU A 210 20.08 20.63 -17.48
N ASN A 211 19.69 19.77 -16.55
CA ASN A 211 19.73 18.32 -16.75
C ASN A 211 18.42 17.86 -17.39
N ILE A 212 18.48 16.99 -18.41
CA ILE A 212 17.32 16.38 -19.08
C ILE A 212 17.56 14.89 -19.34
N THR A 213 16.50 14.09 -19.29
CA THR A 213 16.59 12.63 -19.43
C THR A 213 16.90 12.21 -20.87
N TYR A 214 17.78 11.21 -21.01
CA TYR A 214 18.09 10.57 -22.28
C TYR A 214 16.82 10.13 -23.04
N GLY A 215 16.77 10.45 -24.33
CA GLY A 215 15.63 10.18 -25.19
C GLY A 215 14.40 11.07 -24.98
N SER A 216 14.37 11.96 -23.98
CA SER A 216 13.22 12.86 -23.78
C SER A 216 13.13 13.91 -24.89
N SER A 217 11.95 14.50 -25.05
CA SER A 217 11.82 15.77 -25.76
C SER A 217 12.48 16.90 -24.96
N PHE A 218 12.97 17.93 -25.66
CA PHE A 218 13.56 19.12 -25.05
C PHE A 218 12.82 20.37 -25.53
N VAL A 219 12.37 21.18 -24.57
CA VAL A 219 11.88 22.55 -24.77
C VAL A 219 12.81 23.49 -24.02
N ASP A 220 13.05 24.66 -24.58
CA ASP A 220 14.05 25.61 -24.07
C ASP A 220 13.38 26.76 -23.28
N PRO A 221 13.62 26.91 -21.96
CA PRO A 221 13.15 28.03 -21.15
C PRO A 221 13.57 29.45 -21.59
N GLY A 222 14.52 29.59 -22.52
CA GLY A 222 14.93 30.88 -23.08
C GLY A 222 15.87 31.71 -22.20
N ALA A 223 16.02 32.99 -22.55
CA ALA A 223 16.87 33.96 -21.85
C ALA A 223 16.30 35.38 -21.98
N THR A 224 16.66 36.26 -21.05
CA THR A 224 16.40 37.71 -21.11
C THR A 224 17.71 38.49 -21.22
N ALA A 225 17.66 39.75 -21.63
CA ALA A 225 18.82 40.62 -21.72
C ALA A 225 18.48 42.06 -21.32
N TYR A 226 19.32 42.64 -20.46
CA TYR A 226 19.18 44.00 -19.95
C TYR A 226 20.50 44.75 -20.07
N ASP A 227 20.42 45.98 -20.55
CA ASP A 227 21.55 46.90 -20.67
C ASP A 227 21.44 48.09 -19.69
N ASN A 228 22.57 48.70 -19.33
CA ASN A 228 22.65 49.81 -18.38
C ASN A 228 22.06 51.13 -18.94
N VAL A 229 21.96 51.27 -20.27
CA VAL A 229 21.46 52.45 -21.00
C VAL A 229 20.26 52.09 -21.87
N ASP A 230 20.32 51.00 -22.63
CA ASP A 230 19.24 50.55 -23.52
C ASP A 230 18.13 49.76 -22.82
N GLY A 231 18.32 49.33 -21.56
CA GLY A 231 17.30 48.61 -20.80
C GLY A 231 17.01 47.21 -21.35
N ASN A 232 15.75 46.78 -21.32
CA ASN A 232 15.37 45.44 -21.78
C ASN A 232 15.50 45.30 -23.30
N ILE A 233 16.42 44.45 -23.75
CA ILE A 233 16.67 44.12 -25.15
C ILE A 233 16.52 42.61 -25.42
N SER A 234 15.77 41.90 -24.58
CA SER A 234 15.55 40.44 -24.67
C SER A 234 15.02 39.99 -26.04
N ASN A 235 14.18 40.81 -26.68
CA ASN A 235 13.64 40.54 -28.02
C ASN A 235 14.68 40.64 -29.15
N LYS A 236 15.90 41.14 -28.89
CA LYS A 236 17.02 41.16 -29.83
C LYS A 236 17.98 39.97 -29.66
N ILE A 237 17.72 39.06 -28.71
CA ILE A 237 18.58 37.89 -28.48
C ILE A 237 18.49 36.93 -29.67
N ASN A 238 19.63 36.68 -30.32
CA ASN A 238 19.79 35.58 -31.25
C ASN A 238 20.24 34.32 -30.49
N LYS A 239 19.64 33.17 -30.80
CA LYS A 239 19.91 31.87 -30.17
C LYS A 239 20.54 30.92 -31.19
N ILE A 240 21.69 30.35 -30.84
CA ILE A 240 22.44 29.41 -31.70
C ILE A 240 22.81 28.16 -30.90
N GLY A 241 22.43 26.99 -31.41
CA GLY A 241 22.73 25.68 -30.81
C GLY A 241 21.62 24.67 -31.07
N SER A 242 21.98 23.40 -31.18
CA SER A 242 21.07 22.26 -31.35
C SER A 242 21.43 21.16 -30.35
N ILE A 243 20.40 20.47 -29.84
CA ILE A 243 20.53 19.40 -28.86
C ILE A 243 20.08 18.10 -29.51
N ASN A 244 20.77 17.00 -29.22
CA ASN A 244 20.33 15.66 -29.57
C ASN A 244 20.23 14.83 -28.28
N THR A 245 19.00 14.66 -27.78
CA THR A 245 18.72 13.94 -26.53
C THR A 245 18.92 12.43 -26.62
N SER A 246 19.17 11.89 -27.82
CA SER A 246 19.57 10.48 -28.04
C SER A 246 21.08 10.25 -27.88
N LYS A 247 21.78 11.11 -27.13
CA LYS A 247 23.17 10.90 -26.68
C LYS A 247 23.41 11.52 -25.31
N LEU A 248 24.12 10.79 -24.44
CA LEU A 248 24.56 11.24 -23.12
C LEU A 248 25.79 12.18 -23.23
N GLU A 249 25.57 13.41 -23.70
CA GLU A 249 26.62 14.46 -23.74
C GLU A 249 26.06 15.84 -23.33
N SER A 250 26.97 16.78 -22.99
CA SER A 250 26.63 18.15 -22.58
C SER A 250 26.58 19.09 -23.79
N TYR A 251 25.39 19.54 -24.14
CA TYR A 251 25.15 20.48 -25.23
C TYR A 251 25.25 21.94 -24.77
N LYS A 252 25.49 22.85 -25.71
CA LYS A 252 25.45 24.30 -25.47
C LYS A 252 24.42 24.99 -26.35
N ILE A 253 23.66 25.89 -25.73
CA ILE A 253 22.84 26.89 -26.43
C ILE A 253 23.45 28.26 -26.12
N ILE A 254 23.93 28.95 -27.15
CA ILE A 254 24.55 30.27 -27.05
C ILE A 254 23.50 31.33 -27.37
N TYR A 255 23.23 32.20 -26.41
CA TYR A 255 22.44 33.40 -26.56
C TYR A 255 23.38 34.58 -26.82
N SER A 256 23.01 35.44 -27.76
CA SER A 256 23.84 36.56 -28.23
C SER A 256 22.98 37.80 -28.45
N VAL A 257 23.38 38.95 -27.90
CA VAL A 257 22.69 40.23 -28.10
C VAL A 257 23.68 41.37 -28.32
N ILE A 258 23.23 42.44 -28.96
CA ILE A 258 23.98 43.68 -29.17
C ILE A 258 23.04 44.84 -28.83
N ASP A 259 23.55 45.84 -28.10
CA ASP A 259 22.85 47.08 -27.77
C ASP A 259 22.85 48.10 -28.95
N SER A 260 22.44 49.35 -28.71
CA SER A 260 22.50 50.43 -29.70
C SER A 260 23.87 51.14 -29.78
N SER A 261 24.68 51.07 -28.72
CA SER A 261 26.06 51.54 -28.66
C SER A 261 27.04 50.68 -29.47
N GLY A 262 26.65 49.43 -29.80
CA GLY A 262 27.43 48.41 -30.49
C GLY A 262 28.12 47.39 -29.57
N ASN A 263 27.89 47.41 -28.25
CA ASN A 263 28.54 46.45 -27.35
C ASN A 263 27.81 45.09 -27.42
N LYS A 264 28.59 44.02 -27.68
CA LYS A 264 28.09 42.65 -27.82
C LYS A 264 28.25 41.85 -26.54
N ALA A 265 27.16 41.20 -26.12
CA ALA A 265 27.13 40.21 -25.05
C ALA A 265 26.75 38.83 -25.56
N THR A 266 27.22 37.80 -24.84
CA THR A 266 26.92 36.38 -25.09
C THR A 266 26.86 35.63 -23.78
N ALA A 267 25.90 34.73 -23.62
CA ALA A 267 25.78 33.81 -22.49
C ALA A 267 25.43 32.41 -23.00
N GLU A 268 25.90 31.38 -22.31
CA GLU A 268 25.68 29.98 -22.68
C GLU A 268 24.77 29.32 -21.64
N ARG A 269 23.73 28.60 -22.08
CA ARG A 269 23.19 27.50 -21.27
C ARG A 269 23.95 26.22 -21.62
N VAL A 270 24.38 25.50 -20.60
CA VAL A 270 24.82 24.10 -20.70
C VAL A 270 23.62 23.20 -20.42
N ILE A 271 23.38 22.21 -21.28
CA ILE A 271 22.31 21.24 -21.12
C ILE A 271 22.95 19.85 -21.07
N ASN A 272 22.83 19.17 -19.93
CA ASN A 272 23.35 17.82 -19.76
C ASN A 272 22.26 16.81 -20.08
N VAL A 273 22.47 15.96 -21.08
CA VAL A 273 21.62 14.78 -21.28
C VAL A 273 22.12 13.68 -20.34
N VAL A 274 21.31 13.32 -19.36
CA VAL A 274 21.62 12.37 -18.28
C VAL A 274 20.68 11.16 -18.35
N LEU A 275 21.05 10.05 -17.70
CA LEU A 275 20.09 8.97 -17.46
C LEU A 275 19.02 9.43 -16.46
N GLY A 276 17.85 8.79 -16.48
CA GLY A 276 16.82 9.02 -15.47
C GLY A 276 17.22 8.45 -14.12
N LYS A 277 16.52 8.84 -13.04
CA LYS A 277 16.63 8.17 -11.73
C LYS A 277 16.44 6.66 -11.89
N ASP A 278 17.12 5.90 -11.05
CA ASP A 278 16.93 4.46 -11.02
C ASP A 278 15.73 4.00 -10.20
N LYS A 279 15.26 2.80 -10.55
CA LYS A 279 14.13 2.08 -9.94
C LYS A 279 14.30 0.56 -10.01
N THR A 280 15.32 0.04 -10.70
CA THR A 280 15.58 -1.40 -10.77
C THR A 280 16.53 -1.77 -9.63
N PRO A 281 16.15 -2.64 -8.69
CA PRO A 281 17.06 -3.04 -7.60
C PRO A 281 18.15 -3.99 -8.12
N PRO A 282 19.36 -3.95 -7.53
CA PRO A 282 20.53 -4.67 -8.04
C PRO A 282 20.38 -6.20 -7.94
N SER A 283 20.96 -6.93 -8.89
CA SER A 283 20.99 -8.39 -8.88
C SER A 283 22.12 -8.91 -7.99
N LEU A 284 21.78 -9.66 -6.93
CA LEU A 284 22.72 -10.19 -5.94
C LEU A 284 22.76 -11.72 -5.98
N ILE A 285 23.96 -12.27 -6.19
CA ILE A 285 24.26 -13.70 -6.24
C ILE A 285 25.31 -14.03 -5.17
N LEU A 286 25.09 -15.10 -4.40
CA LEU A 286 26.10 -15.68 -3.51
C LEU A 286 26.81 -16.84 -4.22
N HIS A 287 28.08 -17.06 -3.89
CA HIS A 287 28.89 -18.18 -4.41
C HIS A 287 29.16 -19.19 -3.28
N GLY A 288 29.50 -20.44 -3.63
CA GLY A 288 29.66 -21.53 -2.66
C GLY A 288 28.33 -21.96 -2.01
N ASP A 289 28.43 -22.88 -1.05
CA ASP A 289 27.28 -23.60 -0.50
C ASP A 289 26.43 -22.77 0.49
N ASN A 290 25.20 -23.24 0.70
CA ASN A 290 24.22 -22.67 1.62
C ASN A 290 23.23 -23.76 2.07
N PRO A 291 23.30 -24.28 3.32
CA PRO A 291 24.26 -23.90 4.35
C PRO A 291 25.71 -24.24 3.96
N LEU A 292 26.67 -23.47 4.48
CA LEU A 292 28.09 -23.82 4.48
C LEU A 292 28.42 -24.44 5.84
N VAL A 293 28.89 -25.68 5.87
CA VAL A 293 29.24 -26.39 7.11
C VAL A 293 30.72 -26.16 7.44
N LEU A 294 31.01 -25.88 8.72
CA LEU A 294 32.33 -25.74 9.31
C LEU A 294 32.45 -26.62 10.56
N ASN A 295 33.68 -26.94 10.96
CA ASN A 295 33.97 -27.45 12.29
C ASN A 295 34.17 -26.30 13.29
N LEU A 296 33.99 -26.60 14.57
CA LEU A 296 34.43 -25.72 15.66
C LEU A 296 35.94 -25.43 15.53
N TYR A 297 36.29 -24.16 15.61
CA TYR A 297 37.61 -23.56 15.39
C TYR A 297 38.13 -23.52 13.94
N ASP A 298 37.37 -23.94 12.92
CA ASP A 298 37.76 -23.70 11.53
C ASP A 298 37.81 -22.18 11.23
N GLU A 299 38.70 -21.76 10.33
CA GLU A 299 38.72 -20.37 9.85
C GLU A 299 37.59 -20.14 8.84
N TYR A 300 36.58 -19.34 9.22
CA TYR A 300 35.55 -18.93 8.26
C TYR A 300 36.15 -18.05 7.15
N ASN A 301 36.16 -18.59 5.93
CA ASN A 301 36.54 -17.90 4.71
C ASN A 301 35.27 -17.70 3.87
N GLU A 302 34.88 -16.45 3.64
CA GLU A 302 33.71 -16.09 2.81
C GLU A 302 33.89 -16.63 1.37
N PRO A 303 33.02 -17.56 0.90
CA PRO A 303 33.11 -18.11 -0.46
C PRO A 303 32.84 -17.08 -1.58
N GLY A 304 32.33 -15.90 -1.21
CA GLY A 304 32.17 -14.75 -2.07
C GLY A 304 30.73 -14.54 -2.56
N PHE A 305 30.51 -13.37 -3.13
CA PHE A 305 29.25 -12.93 -3.70
C PHE A 305 29.52 -11.94 -4.85
N LYS A 306 28.49 -11.64 -5.63
CA LYS A 306 28.54 -10.67 -6.71
C LYS A 306 27.23 -9.88 -6.77
N ALA A 307 27.33 -8.56 -6.81
CA ALA A 307 26.20 -7.66 -6.99
C ALA A 307 26.38 -6.84 -8.28
N VAL A 308 25.41 -6.91 -9.19
CA VAL A 308 25.41 -6.16 -10.45
C VAL A 308 24.08 -5.45 -10.69
N ASP A 309 24.18 -4.19 -11.06
CA ASP A 309 23.10 -3.27 -11.34
C ASP A 309 23.06 -2.89 -12.84
N ASP A 310 21.90 -2.50 -13.40
CA ASP A 310 21.81 -2.17 -14.84
C ASP A 310 22.42 -0.81 -15.21
N ARG A 311 22.66 0.11 -14.26
CA ARG A 311 23.24 1.43 -14.52
C ARG A 311 24.44 1.78 -13.64
N ASP A 312 24.42 1.33 -12.40
CA ASP A 312 25.52 1.48 -11.44
C ASP A 312 26.64 0.44 -11.69
N GLY A 313 26.34 -0.64 -12.42
CA GLY A 313 27.30 -1.65 -12.88
C GLY A 313 27.66 -2.67 -11.80
N ASP A 314 28.94 -3.04 -11.69
CA ASP A 314 29.39 -3.94 -10.63
C ASP A 314 29.47 -3.17 -9.31
N ILE A 315 28.60 -3.53 -8.36
CA ILE A 315 28.50 -2.90 -7.03
C ILE A 315 28.87 -3.89 -5.92
N THR A 316 29.58 -4.97 -6.24
CA THR A 316 29.99 -6.00 -5.26
C THR A 316 30.72 -5.39 -4.05
N ASP A 317 31.58 -4.38 -4.28
CA ASP A 317 32.30 -3.64 -3.22
C ASP A 317 31.40 -2.76 -2.33
N LYS A 318 30.11 -2.59 -2.67
CA LYS A 318 29.11 -1.84 -1.88
C LYS A 318 28.17 -2.73 -1.07
N VAL A 319 28.29 -4.05 -1.14
CA VAL A 319 27.37 -4.96 -0.44
C VAL A 319 27.60 -4.85 1.06
N GLU A 320 26.57 -4.40 1.79
CA GLU A 320 26.56 -4.41 3.25
C GLU A 320 26.34 -5.85 3.71
N VAL A 321 27.36 -6.45 4.33
CA VAL A 321 27.23 -7.77 4.99
C VAL A 321 27.04 -7.54 6.49
N SER A 322 25.97 -8.10 7.06
CA SER A 322 25.67 -8.03 8.48
C SER A 322 25.38 -9.40 9.08
N GLY A 323 25.44 -9.48 10.42
CA GLY A 323 25.65 -10.74 11.13
C GLY A 323 27.14 -11.03 11.37
N THR A 324 27.43 -12.01 12.20
CA THR A 324 28.80 -12.45 12.53
C THR A 324 28.84 -13.97 12.62
N VAL A 325 29.96 -14.57 12.23
CA VAL A 325 30.23 -16.00 12.42
C VAL A 325 31.24 -16.13 13.55
N ASN A 326 30.88 -16.83 14.62
CA ASN A 326 31.81 -17.16 15.69
C ASN A 326 32.18 -18.64 15.64
N THR A 327 33.22 -19.00 14.88
CA THR A 327 33.63 -20.40 14.74
C THR A 327 34.14 -21.03 16.04
N ASN A 328 34.30 -20.27 17.13
CA ASN A 328 34.60 -20.79 18.47
C ASN A 328 33.36 -21.24 19.26
N VAL A 329 32.15 -21.11 18.71
CA VAL A 329 30.88 -21.51 19.33
C VAL A 329 30.05 -22.30 18.30
N VAL A 330 29.46 -23.42 18.73
CA VAL A 330 28.62 -24.27 17.89
C VAL A 330 27.31 -23.54 17.56
N GLY A 331 26.79 -23.70 16.35
CA GLY A 331 25.47 -23.18 15.99
C GLY A 331 25.33 -22.75 14.54
N SER A 332 24.13 -22.29 14.21
CA SER A 332 23.75 -21.80 12.89
C SER A 332 23.82 -20.27 12.85
N TYR A 333 24.79 -19.72 12.13
CA TYR A 333 25.01 -18.28 11.97
C TYR A 333 24.43 -17.81 10.64
N ARG A 334 23.67 -16.71 10.66
CA ARG A 334 23.13 -16.09 9.44
C ARG A 334 23.93 -14.84 9.09
N LEU A 335 24.39 -14.79 7.84
CA LEU A 335 24.92 -13.58 7.21
C LEU A 335 23.87 -13.03 6.24
N VAL A 336 23.54 -11.75 6.41
CA VAL A 336 22.64 -10.99 5.55
C VAL A 336 23.48 -10.16 4.61
N TYR A 337 23.23 -10.27 3.31
CA TYR A 337 23.92 -9.55 2.26
C TYR A 337 22.93 -8.59 1.62
N LYS A 338 23.17 -7.29 1.76
CA LYS A 338 22.32 -6.22 1.23
C LYS A 338 23.09 -5.47 0.15
N ALA A 339 22.66 -5.60 -1.09
CA ALA A 339 23.15 -4.79 -2.20
C ALA A 339 22.21 -3.58 -2.36
N THR A 340 22.74 -2.36 -2.33
CA THR A 340 21.98 -1.12 -2.54
C THR A 340 22.64 -0.29 -3.65
N ASP A 341 21.82 0.15 -4.61
CA ASP A 341 22.27 1.04 -5.68
C ASP A 341 22.47 2.49 -5.17
N LYS A 342 22.95 3.38 -6.03
CA LYS A 342 23.19 4.78 -5.70
C LYS A 342 21.92 5.64 -5.51
N GLU A 343 20.75 5.17 -5.95
CA GLU A 343 19.49 5.91 -5.88
C GLU A 343 18.57 5.44 -4.72
N GLY A 344 18.90 4.30 -4.09
CA GLY A 344 18.29 3.72 -2.89
C GLY A 344 17.69 2.31 -3.06
N ASN A 345 17.60 1.79 -4.29
CA ASN A 345 16.97 0.50 -4.55
C ASN A 345 17.84 -0.65 -4.01
N SER A 346 17.24 -1.63 -3.33
CA SER A 346 17.97 -2.62 -2.52
C SER A 346 17.50 -4.06 -2.74
N THR A 347 18.44 -5.00 -2.69
CA THR A 347 18.21 -6.46 -2.78
C THR A 347 18.92 -7.19 -1.65
N TYR A 348 18.26 -8.20 -1.08
CA TYR A 348 18.75 -8.99 0.04
C TYR A 348 19.01 -10.46 -0.34
N LYS A 349 20.06 -11.05 0.23
CA LYS A 349 20.32 -12.50 0.24
C LYS A 349 20.81 -12.95 1.62
N MET A 350 20.68 -14.24 1.89
CA MET A 350 21.03 -14.89 3.16
C MET A 350 21.99 -16.05 2.89
N ARG A 351 23.04 -16.18 3.71
CA ARG A 351 23.83 -17.41 3.83
C ARG A 351 23.74 -17.91 5.27
N THR A 352 23.49 -19.20 5.42
CA THR A 352 23.62 -19.93 6.69
C THR A 352 25.00 -20.55 6.78
N ILE A 353 25.68 -20.39 7.91
CA ILE A 353 26.92 -21.08 8.27
C ILE A 353 26.62 -21.99 9.45
N GLU A 354 26.81 -23.29 9.30
CA GLU A 354 26.63 -24.26 10.38
C GLU A 354 28.00 -24.61 10.96
N VAL A 355 28.35 -23.98 12.09
CA VAL A 355 29.53 -24.38 12.86
C VAL A 355 29.12 -25.57 13.72
N THR A 356 29.56 -26.76 13.32
CA THR A 356 29.35 -28.00 14.05
C THR A 356 30.59 -28.31 14.89
N LYS A 357 30.45 -28.73 16.15
CA LYS A 357 31.61 -29.34 16.83
C LYS A 357 31.71 -30.77 16.33
N ASN A 358 32.91 -31.17 15.90
CA ASN A 358 33.21 -32.55 15.58
C ASN A 358 33.20 -33.34 16.92
N ASN A 359 32.02 -33.88 17.26
CA ASN A 359 31.71 -34.37 18.61
C ASN A 359 32.16 -35.81 18.87
N THR A 360 33.10 -36.31 18.06
CA THR A 360 33.93 -37.48 18.37
C THR A 360 35.25 -37.01 18.97
N TYR A 361 35.49 -37.30 20.25
CA TYR A 361 36.79 -37.12 20.88
C TYR A 361 37.86 -37.95 20.16
N THR A 362 39.06 -37.38 20.00
CA THR A 362 40.25 -38.13 19.53
C THR A 362 40.68 -39.19 20.55
N GLU A 363 41.52 -40.16 20.14
CA GLU A 363 42.07 -41.17 21.06
C GLU A 363 42.82 -40.53 22.24
N GLU A 364 43.56 -39.43 22.00
CA GLU A 364 44.27 -38.69 23.05
C GLU A 364 43.32 -37.98 24.02
N GLU A 365 42.21 -37.42 23.54
CA GLU A 365 41.17 -36.81 24.39
C GLU A 365 40.38 -37.87 25.19
N LEU A 366 40.12 -39.04 24.60
CA LEU A 366 39.49 -40.17 25.28
C LEU A 366 40.36 -40.72 26.41
N ASP A 367 41.65 -40.94 26.17
CA ASP A 367 42.59 -41.37 27.21
C ASP A 367 42.71 -40.31 28.33
N GLN A 368 42.67 -39.01 27.99
CA GLN A 368 42.64 -37.92 28.97
C GLN A 368 41.33 -37.91 29.78
N MET A 369 40.17 -38.10 29.15
CA MET A 369 38.88 -38.22 29.85
C MET A 369 38.87 -39.43 30.80
N ILE A 370 39.40 -40.58 30.38
CA ILE A 370 39.52 -41.77 31.23
C ILE A 370 40.46 -41.47 32.42
N SER A 371 41.57 -40.76 32.20
CA SER A 371 42.45 -40.27 33.27
C SER A 371 41.75 -39.28 34.23
N ASP A 372 40.80 -38.48 33.74
CA ASP A 372 39.98 -37.54 34.54
C ASP A 372 38.74 -38.19 35.17
N GLY A 373 38.70 -39.53 35.21
CA GLY A 373 37.67 -40.32 35.90
C GLY A 373 36.35 -40.45 35.13
N TRP A 374 36.39 -40.42 33.80
CA TRP A 374 35.27 -40.88 32.97
C TRP A 374 35.36 -42.40 32.75
N ILE A 375 34.22 -43.08 32.85
CA ILE A 375 34.12 -44.54 32.68
C ILE A 375 33.74 -44.82 31.21
N PRO A 376 34.54 -45.60 30.45
CA PRO A 376 34.20 -45.93 29.07
C PRO A 376 33.05 -46.94 29.01
N VAL A 377 32.16 -46.79 28.02
CA VAL A 377 31.05 -47.72 27.73
C VAL A 377 31.14 -48.17 26.28
N ALA A 378 31.32 -49.47 26.03
CA ALA A 378 31.49 -50.03 24.69
C ALA A 378 30.36 -50.99 24.27
N SER A 379 29.55 -51.47 25.23
CA SER A 379 28.56 -52.53 24.98
C SER A 379 27.23 -52.31 25.68
N ALA A 380 26.18 -52.97 25.19
CA ALA A 380 24.84 -52.93 25.77
C ALA A 380 24.81 -53.47 27.22
N ASN A 381 25.65 -54.47 27.53
CA ASN A 381 25.80 -55.00 28.89
C ASN A 381 26.44 -53.97 29.84
N GLU A 382 27.46 -53.23 29.41
CA GLU A 382 28.08 -52.17 30.21
C GLU A 382 27.11 -50.99 30.39
N LEU A 383 26.35 -50.62 29.35
CA LEU A 383 25.31 -49.60 29.43
C LEU A 383 24.21 -50.01 30.43
N ASN A 384 23.83 -51.28 30.48
CA ASN A 384 22.91 -51.83 31.47
C ASN A 384 23.52 -51.92 32.89
N GLN A 385 24.85 -52.02 33.03
CA GLN A 385 25.50 -51.94 34.35
C GLN A 385 25.39 -50.55 35.00
N LEU A 386 25.16 -49.47 34.23
CA LEU A 386 24.81 -48.16 34.80
C LEU A 386 23.50 -48.24 35.59
N ARG A 387 22.45 -48.85 35.00
CA ARG A 387 21.15 -49.11 35.63
C ARG A 387 21.29 -49.96 36.89
N GLU A 388 22.03 -51.07 36.80
CA GLU A 388 22.18 -52.03 37.92
C GLU A 388 23.10 -51.53 39.06
N SER A 389 23.85 -50.43 38.84
CA SER A 389 24.85 -49.92 39.80
C SER A 389 24.31 -49.44 41.15
N GLY A 390 22.99 -49.39 41.35
CA GLY A 390 22.37 -49.25 42.67
C GLY A 390 22.44 -50.52 43.54
N LEU A 391 22.75 -51.69 42.95
CA LEU A 391 22.70 -53.00 43.61
C LEU A 391 24.03 -53.79 43.49
N LYS A 392 25.11 -53.15 43.97
CA LYS A 392 26.46 -53.68 44.26
C LYS A 392 27.48 -53.76 43.10
N THR A 393 28.70 -53.35 43.44
CA THR A 393 30.03 -53.75 42.93
C THR A 393 30.12 -54.39 41.54
N PHE A 394 30.77 -53.66 40.62
CA PHE A 394 31.34 -54.17 39.36
C PHE A 394 32.03 -55.54 39.51
N GLY A 395 31.76 -56.44 38.55
CA GLY A 395 32.29 -57.81 38.53
C GLY A 395 33.13 -58.14 37.30
N ILE A 396 34.45 -58.22 37.50
CA ILE A 396 35.44 -59.16 36.91
C ILE A 396 35.31 -59.49 35.40
N ASN A 397 36.42 -59.34 34.67
CA ASN A 397 36.63 -59.63 33.23
C ASN A 397 36.30 -58.51 32.21
N THR A 398 36.15 -57.25 32.61
CA THR A 398 36.30 -56.11 31.68
C THR A 398 37.77 -55.66 31.62
N LYS A 399 38.16 -54.86 30.60
CA LYS A 399 39.54 -54.37 30.41
C LYS A 399 40.04 -53.45 31.56
N TRP A 400 39.13 -52.94 32.39
CA TRP A 400 39.33 -51.73 33.19
C TRP A 400 38.92 -51.92 34.67
N GLU A 401 39.34 -53.02 35.31
CA GLU A 401 38.90 -53.43 36.65
C GLU A 401 39.09 -52.36 37.74
N ASN A 402 37.99 -51.89 38.34
CA ASN A 402 37.92 -51.28 39.68
C ASN A 402 36.51 -51.38 40.25
N THR A 403 36.38 -51.55 41.57
CA THR A 403 35.09 -51.66 42.27
C THR A 403 34.57 -50.31 42.78
N TYR A 404 33.31 -50.00 42.47
CA TYR A 404 32.58 -48.84 42.98
C TYR A 404 31.27 -49.28 43.66
N GLU A 405 30.82 -48.52 44.66
CA GLU A 405 29.63 -48.84 45.47
C GLU A 405 28.35 -48.10 45.01
N SER A 406 28.47 -47.11 44.13
CA SER A 406 27.38 -46.48 43.37
C SER A 406 27.89 -46.05 41.99
N GLY A 407 27.08 -46.20 40.93
CA GLY A 407 27.42 -45.76 39.57
C GLY A 407 26.60 -44.58 39.05
N LEU A 408 25.34 -44.41 39.47
CA LEU A 408 24.42 -43.39 38.96
C LEU A 408 24.87 -41.92 39.14
N ASP A 409 25.90 -41.67 39.95
CA ASP A 409 26.54 -40.36 40.19
C ASP A 409 27.84 -40.13 39.38
N LYS A 410 28.29 -41.11 38.58
CA LYS A 410 29.60 -41.10 37.90
C LYS A 410 29.54 -40.47 36.50
N LYS A 411 30.71 -40.26 35.88
CA LYS A 411 30.83 -39.76 34.50
C LYS A 411 31.05 -40.95 33.55
N TYR A 412 30.37 -40.97 32.42
CA TYR A 412 30.42 -42.03 31.42
C TYR A 412 30.65 -41.47 30.02
N VAL A 413 31.52 -42.10 29.25
CA VAL A 413 31.79 -41.74 27.84
C VAL A 413 31.63 -42.98 26.97
N GLN A 414 30.86 -42.88 25.89
CA GLN A 414 30.69 -43.98 24.94
C GLN A 414 31.90 -44.06 24.00
N VAL A 415 32.36 -45.28 23.71
CA VAL A 415 33.59 -45.52 22.91
C VAL A 415 33.40 -46.49 21.74
N GLU A 416 32.25 -47.16 21.65
CA GLU A 416 31.85 -48.02 20.52
C GLU A 416 30.34 -47.88 20.25
N ASN A 417 29.89 -48.32 19.06
CA ASN A 417 28.47 -48.39 18.74
C ASN A 417 27.79 -49.52 19.54
N ILE A 418 26.64 -49.23 20.12
CA ILE A 418 25.85 -50.15 20.96
C ILE A 418 24.60 -50.61 20.19
N ASP A 419 24.18 -51.84 20.44
CA ASP A 419 22.94 -52.43 19.92
C ASP A 419 22.12 -53.03 21.07
N LEU A 420 20.93 -52.47 21.30
CA LEU A 420 20.02 -52.87 22.37
C LEU A 420 19.07 -54.01 21.99
N SER A 421 19.23 -54.64 20.81
CA SER A 421 18.42 -55.79 20.37
C SER A 421 18.44 -56.98 21.34
N ILE A 422 19.48 -57.11 22.18
CA ILE A 422 19.55 -58.14 23.21
C ILE A 422 18.58 -57.92 24.39
N TYR A 423 17.96 -56.73 24.47
CA TYR A 423 16.95 -56.35 25.44
C TYR A 423 15.55 -56.27 24.82
N HIS A 424 15.29 -56.94 23.70
CA HIS A 424 13.94 -56.99 23.07
C HIS A 424 13.02 -58.07 23.68
N ASP A 425 13.52 -58.90 24.60
CA ASP A 425 12.72 -59.90 25.31
C ASP A 425 11.85 -59.25 26.42
N ASN A 426 10.60 -59.68 26.52
CA ASN A 426 9.57 -59.14 27.43
C ASN A 426 9.22 -57.66 27.10
N ASP A 427 9.20 -56.79 28.11
CA ASP A 427 8.81 -55.37 28.02
C ASP A 427 9.89 -54.46 27.39
N GLY A 428 11.07 -54.98 27.06
CA GLY A 428 12.11 -54.21 26.40
C GLY A 428 13.19 -53.66 27.35
N TRP A 429 13.75 -52.51 26.99
CA TRP A 429 14.75 -51.78 27.78
C TRP A 429 14.13 -51.13 29.03
N GLU A 430 14.75 -51.35 30.19
CA GLU A 430 14.41 -50.63 31.42
C GLU A 430 15.28 -49.37 31.55
N PRO A 431 14.70 -48.17 31.71
CA PRO A 431 15.47 -46.92 31.69
C PRO A 431 16.53 -46.79 32.80
N ILE A 432 17.63 -46.10 32.50
CA ILE A 432 18.65 -45.75 33.49
C ILE A 432 18.09 -44.71 34.47
N GLY A 433 17.80 -45.17 35.68
CA GLY A 433 17.37 -44.37 36.83
C GLY A 433 15.86 -44.15 36.92
N ARG A 434 15.30 -44.26 38.13
CA ARG A 434 13.85 -44.26 38.43
C ARG A 434 13.57 -43.80 39.88
N TYR A 435 12.36 -43.32 40.15
CA TYR A 435 11.87 -43.17 41.53
C TYR A 435 11.43 -44.53 42.12
N SER A 436 11.37 -44.63 43.45
CA SER A 436 10.74 -45.75 44.16
C SER A 436 9.24 -45.84 43.87
N LEU A 437 8.68 -47.04 43.89
CA LEU A 437 7.23 -47.29 43.80
C LEU A 437 6.61 -47.30 45.21
N GLU A 438 5.32 -46.94 45.33
CA GLU A 438 4.61 -46.90 46.61
C GLU A 438 4.64 -48.27 47.33
N GLY A 439 5.51 -48.41 48.33
CA GLY A 439 5.69 -49.64 49.12
C GLY A 439 7.14 -49.98 49.44
N GLU A 440 8.12 -49.44 48.71
CA GLU A 440 9.56 -49.61 49.00
C GLU A 440 10.12 -48.33 49.67
N GLU A 441 10.56 -48.46 50.93
CA GLU A 441 11.07 -47.34 51.74
C GLU A 441 12.44 -46.83 51.23
N ASP A 442 12.55 -45.51 51.10
CA ASP A 442 13.74 -44.65 50.97
C ASP A 442 14.70 -44.74 49.75
N ASP A 443 14.74 -45.80 48.93
CA ASP A 443 15.71 -45.88 47.81
C ASP A 443 15.23 -45.26 46.46
N ALA A 444 15.56 -43.98 46.23
CA ALA A 444 15.35 -43.28 44.95
C ALA A 444 16.59 -43.36 44.02
N PHE A 445 16.53 -44.23 43.00
CA PHE A 445 17.63 -44.51 42.09
C PHE A 445 17.73 -43.49 40.92
N VAL A 446 17.97 -42.21 41.20
CA VAL A 446 18.08 -41.18 40.14
C VAL A 446 19.48 -41.11 39.51
N PHE A 447 19.57 -40.82 38.20
CA PHE A 447 20.85 -40.55 37.54
C PHE A 447 21.29 -39.11 37.82
N SER A 448 22.34 -38.95 38.63
CA SER A 448 22.93 -37.66 39.02
C SER A 448 24.29 -37.39 38.34
N GLY A 449 24.77 -38.37 37.57
CA GLY A 449 26.04 -38.36 36.87
C GLY A 449 26.03 -37.67 35.51
N LYS A 450 27.08 -37.93 34.72
CA LYS A 450 27.24 -37.40 33.36
C LYS A 450 27.31 -38.52 32.35
N TYR A 451 26.63 -38.38 31.22
CA TYR A 451 26.77 -39.27 30.08
C TYR A 451 27.12 -38.46 28.83
N ASP A 452 28.19 -38.85 28.15
CA ASP A 452 28.57 -38.32 26.84
C ASP A 452 28.60 -39.47 25.82
N GLY A 453 27.66 -39.45 24.88
CA GLY A 453 27.53 -40.45 23.82
C GLY A 453 28.61 -40.35 22.74
N ASN A 454 29.43 -39.28 22.74
CA ASN A 454 30.60 -39.14 21.87
C ASN A 454 30.29 -39.38 20.36
N LYS A 455 29.04 -39.10 19.96
CA LYS A 455 28.44 -39.40 18.64
C LYS A 455 28.46 -40.87 18.19
N TYR A 456 28.80 -41.81 19.06
CA TYR A 456 28.55 -43.24 18.81
C TYR A 456 27.06 -43.55 18.85
N GLN A 457 26.64 -44.51 18.04
CA GLN A 457 25.24 -44.87 17.86
C GLN A 457 24.81 -45.89 18.91
N ILE A 458 23.67 -45.66 19.55
CA ILE A 458 22.90 -46.63 20.32
C ILE A 458 21.70 -47.03 19.43
N ASN A 459 21.71 -48.27 18.96
CA ASN A 459 20.72 -48.77 18.00
C ASN A 459 19.66 -49.61 18.70
N ASN A 460 18.45 -49.64 18.12
CA ASN A 460 17.36 -50.54 18.46
C ASN A 460 16.83 -50.39 19.91
N LEU A 461 16.74 -49.15 20.42
CA LEU A 461 16.06 -48.87 21.69
C LEU A 461 14.56 -49.20 21.57
N TYR A 462 14.11 -50.21 22.30
CA TYR A 462 12.75 -50.73 22.27
C TYR A 462 12.19 -50.77 23.70
N VAL A 463 11.00 -50.21 23.92
CA VAL A 463 10.31 -50.21 25.23
C VAL A 463 8.83 -50.43 25.01
N ARG A 464 8.22 -51.36 25.74
CA ARG A 464 6.77 -51.59 25.82
C ARG A 464 6.37 -51.92 27.26
N GLY A 465 5.09 -52.15 27.48
CA GLY A 465 4.59 -52.76 28.70
C GLY A 465 3.09 -52.97 28.60
N ASP A 466 2.59 -54.14 28.99
CA ASP A 466 1.16 -54.43 28.99
C ASP A 466 0.39 -53.53 29.99
N ASP A 467 1.04 -53.17 31.11
CA ASP A 467 0.58 -52.14 32.08
C ASP A 467 1.43 -50.84 32.02
N GLY A 468 2.38 -50.75 31.06
CA GLY A 468 3.20 -49.59 30.67
C GLY A 468 4.03 -48.88 31.77
N PRO A 469 5.38 -48.85 31.69
CA PRO A 469 6.22 -48.31 32.76
C PRO A 469 6.00 -46.79 32.98
N SER A 470 6.07 -46.37 34.24
CA SER A 470 5.86 -44.96 34.66
C SER A 470 6.96 -43.99 34.20
N PHE A 471 8.10 -44.54 33.75
CA PHE A 471 9.24 -43.83 33.19
C PHE A 471 9.66 -44.57 31.92
N SER A 472 10.10 -43.85 30.88
CA SER A 472 10.43 -44.40 29.57
C SER A 472 11.59 -43.66 28.90
N GLY A 473 12.32 -44.36 28.03
CA GLY A 473 13.49 -43.83 27.33
C GLY A 473 14.79 -44.54 27.71
N LEU A 474 15.92 -43.97 27.27
CA LEU A 474 17.25 -44.46 27.61
C LEU A 474 17.54 -44.28 29.12
N PHE A 475 17.22 -43.10 29.64
CA PHE A 475 17.18 -42.76 31.08
C PHE A 475 15.72 -42.61 31.53
N GLY A 476 15.42 -42.79 32.80
CA GLY A 476 14.07 -42.56 33.34
C GLY A 476 13.98 -41.24 34.10
N VAL A 477 14.82 -41.09 35.12
CA VAL A 477 14.95 -39.87 35.92
C VAL A 477 16.42 -39.44 35.98
N VAL A 478 16.71 -38.27 35.42
CA VAL A 478 17.97 -37.54 35.63
C VAL A 478 17.71 -36.43 36.66
N SER A 479 18.34 -36.51 37.82
CA SER A 479 18.20 -35.49 38.88
C SER A 479 19.54 -35.26 39.58
N GLY A 480 19.95 -33.99 39.65
CA GLY A 480 21.17 -33.53 40.29
C GLY A 480 21.78 -32.35 39.55
N ARG A 481 22.23 -31.31 40.27
CA ARG A 481 22.64 -30.00 39.69
C ARG A 481 23.65 -30.09 38.53
N ASN A 482 24.56 -31.06 38.60
CA ASN A 482 25.62 -31.28 37.62
C ASN A 482 25.32 -32.44 36.66
N ALA A 483 24.11 -33.01 36.66
CA ALA A 483 23.77 -34.17 35.86
C ALA A 483 23.52 -33.75 34.39
N SER A 484 24.18 -34.39 33.42
CA SER A 484 24.17 -33.90 32.03
C SER A 484 24.20 -35.02 31.00
N LEU A 485 23.40 -34.89 29.93
CA LEU A 485 23.33 -35.81 28.79
C LEU A 485 23.80 -35.08 27.52
N ASN A 486 24.88 -35.58 26.88
CA ASN A 486 25.48 -34.95 25.70
C ASN A 486 25.80 -35.96 24.60
N ASN A 487 25.77 -35.54 23.33
CA ASN A 487 26.29 -36.26 22.15
C ASN A 487 25.73 -37.68 21.92
N ILE A 488 24.54 -37.99 22.47
CA ILE A 488 23.88 -39.29 22.32
C ILE A 488 23.20 -39.37 20.95
N VAL A 489 23.44 -40.48 20.21
CA VAL A 489 22.80 -40.77 18.93
C VAL A 489 21.96 -42.04 19.06
N LEU A 490 20.63 -41.94 18.98
CA LEU A 490 19.69 -43.06 19.08
C LEU A 490 19.05 -43.35 17.72
N ASN A 491 19.18 -44.60 17.26
CA ASN A 491 18.68 -45.04 15.95
C ASN A 491 17.72 -46.22 16.08
N ASN A 492 16.69 -46.24 15.22
CA ASN A 492 15.65 -47.27 15.18
C ASN A 492 14.94 -47.44 16.54
N VAL A 493 14.47 -46.32 17.10
CA VAL A 493 13.71 -46.30 18.36
C VAL A 493 12.25 -46.74 18.14
N ASP A 494 11.73 -47.62 18.99
CA ASP A 494 10.32 -48.06 19.04
C ASP A 494 9.86 -48.11 20.51
N ILE A 495 9.34 -46.97 21.01
CA ILE A 495 8.80 -46.86 22.38
C ILE A 495 7.28 -46.81 22.34
N ASN A 496 6.64 -47.63 23.19
CA ASN A 496 5.22 -47.57 23.50
C ASN A 496 5.04 -47.58 25.03
N ALA A 497 4.99 -46.40 25.64
CA ALA A 497 4.79 -46.21 27.07
C ALA A 497 3.31 -45.91 27.39
N ASN A 498 2.91 -45.99 28.66
CA ASN A 498 1.53 -45.66 29.05
C ASN A 498 1.31 -44.14 29.13
N TYR A 499 1.66 -43.50 30.25
CA TYR A 499 1.33 -42.09 30.46
C TYR A 499 2.46 -41.14 30.05
N TYR A 500 3.61 -41.16 30.75
CA TYR A 500 4.75 -40.27 30.45
C TYR A 500 5.71 -40.92 29.44
N GLY A 501 5.62 -40.51 28.16
CA GLY A 501 6.41 -41.02 27.04
C GLY A 501 7.59 -40.13 26.69
N SER A 502 8.81 -40.67 26.76
CA SER A 502 10.05 -39.98 26.40
C SER A 502 11.07 -40.93 25.78
N ILE A 503 11.98 -40.41 24.95
CA ILE A 503 13.07 -41.21 24.35
C ILE A 503 14.39 -41.03 25.11
N LEU A 504 14.76 -39.80 25.48
CA LEU A 504 16.02 -39.57 26.18
C LEU A 504 15.86 -39.75 27.70
N THR A 505 14.95 -39.01 28.35
CA THR A 505 14.63 -39.14 29.78
C THR A 505 13.19 -38.71 30.08
N THR A 506 12.53 -39.23 31.12
CA THR A 506 11.18 -38.76 31.47
C THR A 506 11.23 -37.46 32.27
N PHE A 507 12.07 -37.42 33.30
CA PHE A 507 12.25 -36.25 34.16
C PHE A 507 13.70 -35.81 34.13
N TYR A 508 13.93 -34.54 33.82
CA TYR A 508 15.24 -33.89 33.89
C TYR A 508 15.21 -32.75 34.90
N GLU A 509 15.96 -32.89 35.99
CA GLU A 509 16.11 -31.91 37.07
C GLU A 509 17.60 -31.58 37.25
N SER A 510 18.08 -30.56 36.56
CA SER A 510 19.50 -30.19 36.54
C SER A 510 19.70 -28.75 36.09
N SER A 511 20.82 -28.14 36.49
CA SER A 511 21.27 -26.84 35.98
C SER A 511 22.27 -26.98 34.82
N SER A 512 22.48 -28.21 34.34
CA SER A 512 23.40 -28.53 33.24
C SER A 512 22.67 -28.60 31.89
N PRO A 513 23.38 -28.36 30.76
CA PRO A 513 22.76 -28.39 29.45
C PRO A 513 22.50 -29.81 28.93
N ILE A 514 21.61 -29.91 27.94
CA ILE A 514 21.40 -31.10 27.11
C ILE A 514 21.88 -30.76 25.70
N THR A 515 22.92 -31.43 25.18
CA THR A 515 23.53 -31.00 23.91
C THR A 515 23.81 -32.14 22.92
N GLY A 516 23.76 -31.84 21.62
CA GLY A 516 24.29 -32.71 20.58
C GLY A 516 23.51 -34.01 20.38
N ILE A 517 22.24 -34.06 20.76
CA ILE A 517 21.41 -35.27 20.72
C ILE A 517 20.85 -35.51 19.31
N GLU A 518 20.94 -36.73 18.80
CA GLU A 518 20.33 -37.14 17.52
C GLU A 518 19.41 -38.35 17.73
N ILE A 519 18.14 -38.28 17.30
CA ILE A 519 17.14 -39.33 17.55
C ILE A 519 16.33 -39.66 16.29
N ASN A 520 16.35 -40.94 15.87
CA ASN A 520 15.60 -41.46 14.72
C ASN A 520 14.73 -42.67 15.12
N GLY A 521 13.41 -42.61 14.89
CA GLY A 521 12.49 -43.71 15.22
C GLY A 521 11.03 -43.28 15.35
N LYS A 522 10.34 -43.81 16.36
CA LYS A 522 8.95 -43.45 16.73
C LYS A 522 8.71 -43.58 18.24
N ILE A 523 7.70 -42.88 18.73
CA ILE A 523 7.18 -43.04 20.10
C ILE A 523 5.66 -42.93 20.16
N SER A 524 5.03 -43.79 20.96
CA SER A 524 3.63 -43.73 21.37
C SER A 524 3.51 -43.65 22.91
N ALA A 525 2.66 -42.75 23.42
CA ALA A 525 2.27 -42.65 24.83
C ALA A 525 1.10 -41.65 24.98
N GLU A 526 0.47 -41.56 26.16
CA GLU A 526 -0.53 -40.51 26.41
C GLU A 526 0.09 -39.10 26.33
N MET A 527 1.29 -38.91 26.90
CA MET A 527 2.10 -37.69 26.85
C MET A 527 3.43 -37.99 26.16
N ALA A 528 3.48 -38.01 24.83
CA ALA A 528 4.63 -38.44 24.04
C ALA A 528 5.59 -37.28 23.69
N THR A 529 6.91 -37.48 23.89
CA THR A 529 7.93 -36.51 23.46
C THR A 529 9.32 -37.14 23.31
N VAL A 530 10.33 -36.33 22.96
CA VAL A 530 11.66 -36.81 22.57
C VAL A 530 12.70 -36.66 23.69
N LEU A 531 13.00 -35.44 24.14
CA LEU A 531 14.04 -35.23 25.17
C LEU A 531 13.52 -35.49 26.58
N ALA A 532 12.51 -34.73 27.01
CA ALA A 532 11.96 -34.87 28.36
C ALA A 532 10.47 -34.54 28.45
N PHE A 533 9.72 -35.35 29.21
CA PHE A 533 8.35 -35.01 29.57
C PHE A 533 8.34 -33.72 30.41
N GLN A 534 9.21 -33.65 31.43
CA GLN A 534 9.32 -32.47 32.31
C GLN A 534 10.78 -32.03 32.51
N LEU A 535 11.03 -30.74 32.28
CA LEU A 535 12.31 -30.06 32.48
C LEU A 535 12.24 -29.09 33.68
N ASN A 536 13.11 -29.28 34.67
CA ASN A 536 13.25 -28.44 35.87
C ASN A 536 14.73 -28.12 36.14
N SER A 537 15.01 -27.02 36.86
CA SER A 537 16.36 -26.61 37.26
C SER A 537 16.47 -26.33 38.76
N TYR A 538 17.69 -26.32 39.29
CA TYR A 538 17.93 -25.84 40.66
C TYR A 538 18.06 -24.32 40.67
N ASP A 539 17.64 -23.69 41.77
CA ASP A 539 17.68 -22.25 42.02
C ASP A 539 17.02 -21.34 40.95
N ASN A 540 16.27 -21.93 40.00
CA ASN A 540 15.78 -21.31 38.77
C ASN A 540 16.89 -20.94 37.76
N ASP A 541 17.99 -21.69 37.73
CA ASP A 541 19.00 -21.62 36.66
C ASP A 541 18.35 -21.83 35.28
N ARG A 542 18.80 -21.09 34.26
CA ARG A 542 18.34 -21.27 32.87
C ARG A 542 19.07 -22.44 32.20
N ILE A 543 18.33 -23.39 31.62
CA ILE A 543 18.90 -24.57 30.95
C ILE A 543 19.11 -24.31 29.46
N LEU A 544 20.31 -24.59 28.95
CA LEU A 544 20.60 -24.60 27.51
C LEU A 544 20.31 -25.99 26.92
N ILE A 545 19.53 -26.02 25.83
CA ILE A 545 19.25 -27.20 25.01
C ILE A 545 19.72 -26.89 23.59
N GLU A 546 20.74 -27.60 23.10
CA GLU A 546 21.47 -27.18 21.90
C GLU A 546 21.88 -28.31 20.95
N ASN A 547 21.86 -28.03 19.64
CA ASN A 547 22.36 -28.94 18.60
C ASN A 547 21.60 -30.29 18.59
N ILE A 548 20.27 -30.21 18.65
CA ILE A 548 19.39 -31.38 18.69
C ILE A 548 18.84 -31.64 17.28
N LYS A 549 18.94 -32.88 16.79
CA LYS A 549 18.26 -33.29 15.55
C LYS A 549 17.35 -34.50 15.80
N THR A 550 16.13 -34.47 15.27
CA THR A 550 15.22 -35.61 15.32
C THR A 550 14.60 -35.88 13.95
N ASN A 551 14.29 -37.15 13.68
CA ASN A 551 13.43 -37.56 12.58
C ASN A 551 12.51 -38.67 13.08
N ILE A 552 11.25 -38.33 13.36
CA ILE A 552 10.42 -39.14 14.26
C ILE A 552 8.91 -39.06 14.00
N GLU A 553 8.25 -40.20 14.16
CA GLU A 553 6.79 -40.30 14.30
C GLU A 553 6.40 -40.27 15.80
N ILE A 554 5.69 -39.23 16.24
CA ILE A 554 5.25 -39.03 17.63
C ILE A 554 3.72 -39.17 17.68
N ASN A 555 3.23 -40.16 18.43
CA ASN A 555 1.81 -40.44 18.63
C ASN A 555 1.43 -40.25 20.10
N GLY A 556 0.92 -39.06 20.43
CA GLY A 556 0.31 -38.74 21.72
C GLY A 556 -1.12 -39.28 21.84
N GLY A 557 -1.52 -39.69 23.04
CA GLY A 557 -2.93 -39.79 23.42
C GLY A 557 -3.48 -38.39 23.70
N GLU A 558 -3.12 -37.83 24.85
CA GLU A 558 -3.45 -36.46 25.23
C GLU A 558 -2.54 -35.43 24.53
N ALA A 559 -1.21 -35.58 24.58
CA ALA A 559 -0.28 -34.60 24.00
C ALA A 559 0.95 -35.23 23.32
N ALA A 560 1.48 -34.50 22.32
CA ALA A 560 2.67 -34.87 21.55
C ALA A 560 3.57 -33.64 21.32
N SER A 561 4.86 -33.74 21.64
CA SER A 561 5.81 -32.62 21.46
C SER A 561 7.16 -33.06 20.88
N GLY A 562 7.66 -32.34 19.87
CA GLY A 562 8.91 -32.70 19.18
C GLY A 562 10.20 -32.63 20.01
N LEU A 563 10.20 -31.89 21.13
CA LEU A 563 11.37 -31.72 22.00
C LEU A 563 11.06 -31.97 23.48
N LEU A 564 10.06 -31.26 24.04
CA LEU A 564 9.68 -31.31 25.46
C LEU A 564 8.16 -31.24 25.62
N ASN A 565 7.55 -31.95 26.59
CA ASN A 565 6.14 -31.68 26.90
C ASN A 565 5.96 -30.46 27.83
N GLN A 566 6.75 -30.36 28.91
CA GLN A 566 6.66 -29.27 29.89
C GLN A 566 8.04 -28.74 30.33
N ALA A 567 8.27 -27.44 30.16
CA ALA A 567 9.44 -26.71 30.63
C ALA A 567 9.08 -25.76 31.79
N ASN A 568 9.35 -26.20 33.02
CA ASN A 568 9.16 -25.39 34.24
C ASN A 568 10.36 -24.48 34.52
N ALA A 569 11.55 -24.87 34.09
CA ALA A 569 12.72 -24.00 34.08
C ALA A 569 12.62 -22.95 32.97
N ASP A 570 13.24 -21.78 33.19
CA ASP A 570 13.71 -20.93 32.11
C ASP A 570 14.64 -21.75 31.20
N CYS A 571 14.55 -21.57 29.87
CA CYS A 571 15.45 -22.27 28.95
C CYS A 571 15.90 -21.43 27.75
N ASP A 572 17.02 -21.83 27.15
CA ASP A 572 17.45 -21.40 25.81
C ASP A 572 17.48 -22.64 24.92
N ILE A 573 16.69 -22.63 23.85
CA ILE A 573 16.72 -23.65 22.79
C ILE A 573 17.42 -23.05 21.59
N ASN A 574 18.53 -23.65 21.16
CA ASN A 574 19.33 -23.17 20.04
C ASN A 574 19.69 -24.30 19.08
N ASN A 575 19.63 -24.01 17.78
CA ASN A 575 20.06 -24.92 16.71
C ASN A 575 19.40 -26.31 16.80
N VAL A 576 18.06 -26.34 16.88
CA VAL A 576 17.26 -27.57 16.89
C VAL A 576 16.60 -27.80 15.53
N LEU A 577 16.65 -29.04 15.03
CA LEU A 577 15.95 -29.50 13.84
C LEU A 577 15.03 -30.69 14.18
N ILE A 578 13.72 -30.51 14.04
CA ILE A 578 12.73 -31.58 14.16
C ILE A 578 12.18 -31.93 12.79
N GLU A 579 12.21 -33.20 12.41
CA GLU A 579 11.62 -33.73 11.19
C GLU A 579 10.62 -34.86 11.52
N GLY A 580 9.57 -35.05 10.73
CA GLY A 580 8.63 -36.18 10.87
C GLY A 580 7.18 -35.77 11.13
N ASN A 581 6.46 -36.55 11.94
CA ASN A 581 5.00 -36.40 12.15
C ASN A 581 4.67 -36.31 13.64
N ILE A 582 3.78 -35.39 14.04
CA ILE A 582 3.39 -35.17 15.44
C ILE A 582 1.87 -35.19 15.56
N THR A 583 1.31 -36.28 16.09
CA THR A 583 -0.14 -36.50 16.20
C THR A 583 -0.57 -36.64 17.66
N SER A 584 -1.71 -36.05 18.06
CA SER A 584 -2.34 -36.27 19.38
C SER A 584 -3.86 -36.08 19.33
N VAL A 585 -4.54 -36.22 20.48
CA VAL A 585 -5.89 -35.69 20.67
C VAL A 585 -5.85 -34.20 21.03
N ASN A 586 -5.24 -33.79 22.16
CA ASN A 586 -5.44 -32.42 22.70
C ASN A 586 -4.35 -31.40 22.31
N ILE A 587 -3.05 -31.74 22.31
CA ILE A 587 -1.98 -30.76 22.02
C ILE A 587 -0.84 -31.40 21.22
N SER A 588 -0.58 -30.87 20.03
CA SER A 588 0.56 -31.25 19.18
C SER A 588 1.46 -30.05 18.90
N SER A 589 2.71 -30.08 19.35
CA SER A 589 3.63 -28.94 19.28
C SER A 589 4.99 -29.30 18.69
N GLY A 590 5.50 -28.47 17.78
CA GLY A 590 6.75 -28.74 17.06
C GLY A 590 8.00 -28.88 17.95
N LEU A 591 8.11 -28.07 19.02
CA LEU A 591 9.16 -28.18 20.04
C LEU A 591 8.55 -28.45 21.43
N ILE A 592 7.76 -27.52 21.97
CA ILE A 592 7.31 -27.54 23.36
C ILE A 592 5.79 -27.35 23.46
N SER A 593 5.07 -28.15 24.26
CA SER A 593 3.64 -27.91 24.52
C SER A 593 3.34 -26.93 25.66
N TYR A 594 4.16 -26.94 26.73
CA TYR A 594 4.07 -25.99 27.84
C TYR A 594 5.44 -25.45 28.23
N SER A 595 5.59 -24.13 28.35
CA SER A 595 6.85 -23.49 28.77
C SER A 595 6.63 -22.26 29.65
N ASN A 596 7.51 -22.05 30.63
CA ASN A 596 7.51 -20.82 31.42
C ASN A 596 8.16 -19.66 30.66
N ASN A 597 9.48 -19.69 30.45
CA ASN A 597 10.24 -18.60 29.84
C ASN A 597 11.41 -19.15 29.00
N CYS A 598 11.07 -19.74 27.86
CA CYS A 598 12.00 -20.44 26.98
C CYS A 598 12.24 -19.67 25.68
N ASN A 599 13.48 -19.22 25.46
CA ASN A 599 13.87 -18.60 24.19
C ASN A 599 14.05 -19.68 23.12
N VAL A 600 13.58 -19.44 21.89
CA VAL A 600 13.78 -20.34 20.75
C VAL A 600 14.57 -19.61 19.68
N SER A 601 15.77 -20.11 19.40
CA SER A 601 16.73 -19.48 18.51
C SER A 601 17.22 -20.44 17.42
N ASN A 602 17.37 -19.93 16.19
CA ASN A 602 17.97 -20.63 15.05
C ASN A 602 17.41 -22.05 14.77
N SER A 603 16.16 -22.32 15.14
CA SER A 603 15.60 -23.67 15.17
C SER A 603 14.52 -23.86 14.11
N LYS A 604 14.44 -25.06 13.52
CA LYS A 604 13.48 -25.40 12.47
C LYS A 604 12.69 -26.66 12.82
N VAL A 605 11.38 -26.61 12.58
CA VAL A 605 10.51 -27.77 12.55
C VAL A 605 10.03 -27.98 11.10
N ASN A 606 10.12 -29.21 10.63
CA ASN A 606 9.78 -29.67 9.28
C ASN A 606 8.85 -30.89 9.40
N ALA A 607 7.57 -30.65 9.72
CA ALA A 607 6.69 -31.70 10.21
C ALA A 607 5.21 -31.49 9.87
N ASP A 608 4.48 -32.59 9.72
CA ASP A 608 3.00 -32.59 9.71
C ASP A 608 2.48 -32.75 11.15
N ILE A 609 1.70 -31.79 11.61
CA ILE A 609 1.24 -31.66 13.00
C ILE A 609 -0.29 -31.79 13.05
N THR A 610 -0.81 -32.80 13.75
CA THR A 610 -2.25 -33.07 13.84
C THR A 610 -2.72 -33.17 15.29
N SER A 611 -3.81 -32.49 15.66
CA SER A 611 -4.50 -32.63 16.94
C SER A 611 -5.99 -32.86 16.71
N THR A 612 -6.47 -34.03 17.12
CA THR A 612 -7.77 -34.60 16.68
C THR A 612 -8.95 -34.32 17.62
N GLY A 613 -8.72 -33.72 18.79
CA GLY A 613 -9.72 -33.47 19.81
C GLY A 613 -10.54 -32.19 19.60
N SER A 614 -11.76 -32.16 20.15
CA SER A 614 -12.67 -31.01 20.09
C SER A 614 -12.30 -29.84 21.02
N SER A 615 -11.02 -29.74 21.37
CA SER A 615 -10.35 -28.61 22.04
C SER A 615 -8.89 -28.50 21.58
N GLY A 616 -8.56 -29.13 20.45
CA GLY A 616 -7.20 -29.39 19.99
C GLY A 616 -6.37 -28.12 19.71
N LEU A 617 -5.08 -28.20 20.01
CA LEU A 617 -4.08 -27.18 19.70
C LEU A 617 -2.96 -27.77 18.84
N GLY A 618 -2.70 -27.15 17.68
CA GLY A 618 -1.55 -27.43 16.83
C GLY A 618 -0.63 -26.22 16.74
N THR A 619 0.67 -26.38 17.05
CA THR A 619 1.66 -25.29 16.97
C THR A 619 2.96 -25.70 16.31
N GLY A 620 3.48 -24.84 15.43
CA GLY A 620 4.70 -25.13 14.67
C GLY A 620 6.00 -25.12 15.49
N LEU A 621 6.06 -24.37 16.60
CA LEU A 621 7.18 -24.39 17.56
C LEU A 621 6.70 -24.58 19.01
N MET A 622 5.87 -23.67 19.53
CA MET A 622 5.50 -23.63 20.95
C MET A 622 3.98 -23.56 21.20
N GLY A 623 3.50 -24.40 22.11
CA GLY A 623 2.16 -24.34 22.67
C GLY A 623 2.00 -23.19 23.66
N TYR A 624 1.52 -23.49 24.85
CA TYR A 624 1.31 -22.51 25.90
C TYR A 624 2.66 -22.02 26.45
N SER A 625 2.95 -20.73 26.28
CA SER A 625 4.10 -20.07 26.89
C SER A 625 3.68 -18.87 27.74
N SER A 626 4.55 -18.46 28.67
CA SER A 626 4.42 -17.21 29.46
C SER A 626 5.59 -16.22 29.28
N GLY A 627 6.54 -16.52 28.37
CA GLY A 627 7.76 -15.75 28.18
C GLY A 627 8.55 -16.23 26.95
N GLY A 628 9.79 -15.79 26.81
CA GLY A 628 10.71 -16.22 25.76
C GLY A 628 10.56 -15.52 24.41
N ASP A 629 11.70 -15.23 23.78
CA ASP A 629 11.81 -14.67 22.43
C ASP A 629 11.85 -15.78 21.37
N ILE A 630 11.39 -15.48 20.14
CA ILE A 630 11.50 -16.38 18.98
C ILE A 630 12.33 -15.70 17.89
N ILE A 631 13.57 -16.17 17.71
CA ILE A 631 14.58 -15.52 16.88
C ILE A 631 15.10 -16.48 15.81
N ASN A 632 15.21 -16.02 14.56
CA ASN A 632 15.75 -16.79 13.42
C ASN A 632 15.08 -18.17 13.19
N SER A 633 13.89 -18.45 13.74
CA SER A 633 13.34 -19.81 13.80
C SER A 633 12.17 -20.00 12.81
N SER A 634 11.85 -21.24 12.43
CA SER A 634 10.84 -21.47 11.40
C SER A 634 10.09 -22.80 11.48
N PHE A 635 8.85 -22.79 10.96
CA PHE A 635 8.04 -23.98 10.73
C PHE A 635 7.76 -24.18 9.24
N GLU A 636 7.88 -25.42 8.77
CA GLU A 636 7.47 -25.86 7.43
C GLU A 636 6.70 -27.19 7.54
N GLY A 637 5.64 -27.38 6.76
CA GLY A 637 4.78 -28.57 6.80
C GLY A 637 3.29 -28.22 6.79
N THR A 638 2.47 -29.02 7.47
CA THR A 638 1.04 -28.74 7.66
C THR A 638 0.63 -28.78 9.14
N ILE A 639 -0.42 -28.04 9.51
CA ILE A 639 -1.02 -28.13 10.85
C ILE A 639 -2.55 -28.27 10.74
N GLU A 640 -3.11 -29.34 11.32
CA GLU A 640 -4.55 -29.54 11.47
C GLU A 640 -4.94 -29.73 12.94
N ALA A 641 -5.71 -28.80 13.51
CA ALA A 641 -6.21 -28.86 14.90
C ALA A 641 -7.47 -27.99 15.07
N MET A 642 -8.16 -28.02 16.21
CA MET A 642 -9.25 -27.05 16.44
C MET A 642 -8.73 -25.60 16.39
N ASN A 643 -7.60 -25.33 17.04
CA ASN A 643 -6.91 -24.04 17.08
C ASN A 643 -5.48 -24.21 16.56
N VAL A 644 -5.02 -23.33 15.66
CA VAL A 644 -3.73 -23.49 14.98
C VAL A 644 -2.87 -22.23 15.03
N SER A 645 -1.58 -22.39 15.30
CA SER A 645 -0.59 -21.33 15.07
C SER A 645 0.67 -21.81 14.36
N GLY A 646 1.14 -21.01 13.41
CA GLY A 646 2.34 -21.34 12.62
C GLY A 646 3.65 -21.38 13.43
N LEU A 647 3.79 -20.58 14.50
CA LEU A 647 4.93 -20.67 15.43
C LEU A 647 4.49 -20.86 16.89
N THR A 648 3.70 -19.95 17.46
CA THR A 648 3.39 -19.97 18.91
C THR A 648 1.93 -19.65 19.27
N TYR A 649 1.36 -20.38 20.23
CA TYR A 649 0.04 -20.04 20.77
C TYR A 649 0.05 -18.69 21.49
N ASN A 650 1.05 -18.47 22.38
CA ASN A 650 1.27 -17.21 23.09
C ASN A 650 2.66 -16.65 22.75
N LEU A 651 2.73 -15.46 22.15
CA LEU A 651 3.96 -14.68 21.98
C LEU A 651 4.09 -13.66 23.11
N HIS A 652 4.96 -13.92 24.08
CA HIS A 652 5.25 -13.00 25.20
C HIS A 652 6.54 -12.19 25.02
N GLY A 653 7.58 -12.77 24.44
CA GLY A 653 8.78 -12.04 24.00
C GLY A 653 8.65 -11.46 22.60
N ASP A 654 9.79 -11.13 22.00
CA ASP A 654 9.88 -10.57 20.64
C ASP A 654 9.95 -11.69 19.58
N LEU A 655 9.36 -11.44 18.41
CA LEU A 655 9.40 -12.34 17.24
C LEU A 655 10.21 -11.73 16.10
N ILE A 656 11.41 -12.26 15.84
CA ILE A 656 12.42 -11.63 14.99
C ILE A 656 12.99 -12.62 13.96
N ASN A 657 13.11 -12.21 12.69
CA ASN A 657 13.74 -12.99 11.60
C ASN A 657 13.16 -14.41 11.39
N SER A 658 11.90 -14.62 11.76
CA SER A 658 11.29 -15.95 11.91
C SER A 658 10.12 -16.14 10.96
N TYR A 659 9.88 -17.37 10.47
CA TYR A 659 8.93 -17.57 9.36
C TYR A 659 8.18 -18.89 9.36
N VAL A 660 7.08 -18.91 8.61
CA VAL A 660 6.22 -20.08 8.41
C VAL A 660 5.98 -20.31 6.93
N ARG A 661 6.17 -21.55 6.47
CA ARG A 661 5.72 -22.00 5.14
C ARG A 661 4.84 -23.23 5.28
N ALA A 662 3.53 -23.02 5.43
CA ALA A 662 2.63 -24.09 5.81
C ALA A 662 1.18 -23.88 5.34
N ASP A 663 0.49 -25.00 5.12
CA ASP A 663 -0.97 -25.02 5.07
C ASP A 663 -1.52 -25.27 6.48
N LEU A 664 -2.32 -24.31 6.97
CA LEU A 664 -2.88 -24.27 8.32
C LEU A 664 -4.40 -24.48 8.27
N LYS A 665 -4.90 -25.54 8.90
CA LYS A 665 -6.32 -25.91 8.91
C LYS A 665 -6.87 -25.98 10.33
N SER A 666 -7.97 -25.27 10.55
CA SER A 666 -8.60 -25.12 11.86
C SER A 666 -10.13 -25.13 11.79
N GLU A 667 -10.80 -25.44 12.91
CA GLU A 667 -12.26 -25.29 13.03
C GLU A 667 -12.67 -23.96 13.66
N VAL A 668 -11.83 -23.37 14.54
CA VAL A 668 -12.19 -22.20 15.36
C VAL A 668 -11.36 -20.96 15.02
N MET A 669 -10.04 -21.00 15.24
CA MET A 669 -9.16 -19.86 15.01
C MET A 669 -7.74 -20.26 14.55
N ALA A 670 -7.17 -19.48 13.63
CA ALA A 670 -5.81 -19.65 13.15
C ALA A 670 -5.04 -18.32 13.02
N GLY A 671 -3.76 -18.35 13.42
CA GLY A 671 -2.82 -17.24 13.28
C GLY A 671 -1.53 -17.68 12.59
N GLY A 672 -1.16 -17.03 11.47
CA GLY A 672 -0.07 -17.47 10.59
C GLY A 672 1.31 -17.52 11.22
N LEU A 673 1.61 -16.66 12.20
CA LEU A 673 2.80 -16.73 13.07
C LEU A 673 2.42 -17.01 14.53
N ALA A 674 1.45 -16.26 15.06
CA ALA A 674 1.02 -16.38 16.46
C ALA A 674 -0.52 -16.31 16.59
N LEU A 675 -1.09 -17.01 17.57
CA LEU A 675 -2.50 -16.84 17.92
C LEU A 675 -2.71 -15.61 18.82
N PHE A 676 -2.04 -15.57 19.97
CA PHE A 676 -2.10 -14.47 20.92
C PHE A 676 -0.74 -13.80 21.08
N SER A 677 -0.71 -12.47 21.17
CA SER A 677 0.51 -11.69 21.39
C SER A 677 0.36 -10.75 22.58
N TYR A 678 1.26 -10.92 23.55
CA TYR A 678 1.45 -10.07 24.73
C TYR A 678 2.80 -9.34 24.70
N GLY A 679 3.73 -9.79 23.85
CA GLY A 679 5.00 -9.12 23.54
C GLY A 679 4.83 -7.90 22.62
N ASN A 680 5.87 -7.06 22.54
CA ASN A 680 5.78 -5.74 21.92
C ASN A 680 6.37 -5.64 20.50
N LEU A 681 7.04 -6.67 19.99
CA LEU A 681 7.69 -6.60 18.66
C LEU A 681 7.45 -7.86 17.80
N ILE A 682 7.01 -7.62 16.56
CA ILE A 682 7.19 -8.55 15.44
C ILE A 682 8.03 -7.81 14.38
N ASN A 683 9.20 -8.37 14.04
CA ASN A 683 10.13 -7.76 13.09
C ASN A 683 10.66 -8.77 12.06
N ASN A 684 10.70 -8.36 10.80
CA ASN A 684 11.31 -9.12 9.70
C ASN A 684 10.85 -10.59 9.64
N SER A 685 9.56 -10.83 9.91
CA SER A 685 8.98 -12.16 10.12
C SER A 685 7.74 -12.35 9.24
N PHE A 686 7.50 -13.56 8.72
CA PHE A 686 6.52 -13.74 7.65
C PHE A 686 5.83 -15.11 7.57
N PHE A 687 4.62 -15.11 7.01
CA PHE A 687 3.83 -16.30 6.69
C PHE A 687 3.65 -16.45 5.17
N GLU A 688 3.89 -17.63 4.62
CA GLU A 688 3.64 -17.99 3.22
C GLU A 688 2.87 -19.32 3.14
N GLY A 689 1.61 -19.31 2.70
CA GLY A 689 0.81 -20.54 2.59
C GLY A 689 -0.71 -20.33 2.62
N THR A 690 -1.46 -21.40 2.88
CA THR A 690 -2.92 -21.36 2.98
C THR A 690 -3.36 -21.35 4.44
N ILE A 691 -4.38 -20.56 4.81
CA ILE A 691 -5.06 -20.69 6.10
C ILE A 691 -6.56 -20.91 5.88
N LYS A 692 -7.10 -21.98 6.47
CA LYS A 692 -8.53 -22.35 6.43
C LYS A 692 -9.03 -22.54 7.85
N SER A 693 -9.85 -21.64 8.39
CA SER A 693 -10.31 -21.68 9.79
C SER A 693 -11.74 -21.17 9.97
N GLY A 694 -12.29 -21.27 11.19
CA GLY A 694 -13.42 -20.45 11.61
C GLY A 694 -13.11 -18.95 11.49
N LYS A 695 -11.94 -18.53 11.97
CA LYS A 695 -11.43 -17.14 11.94
C LYS A 695 -9.93 -17.07 11.69
N VAL A 696 -9.47 -16.12 10.87
CA VAL A 696 -8.11 -16.09 10.33
C VAL A 696 -7.45 -14.72 10.52
N GLY A 697 -6.21 -14.72 11.01
CA GLY A 697 -5.25 -13.62 10.84
C GLY A 697 -3.95 -14.11 10.20
N GLY A 698 -3.58 -13.55 9.04
CA GLY A 698 -2.45 -14.04 8.23
C GLY A 698 -1.06 -13.95 8.89
N LEU A 699 -0.87 -13.06 9.88
CA LEU A 699 0.28 -13.04 10.80
C LEU A 699 -0.16 -13.35 12.24
N LEU A 700 -1.18 -12.63 12.73
CA LEU A 700 -1.58 -12.65 14.14
C LEU A 700 -3.11 -12.72 14.25
N TYR A 701 -3.62 -13.58 15.12
CA TYR A 701 -5.07 -13.63 15.38
C TYR A 701 -5.50 -12.50 16.34
N SER A 702 -4.86 -12.33 17.51
CA SER A 702 -5.11 -11.16 18.37
C SER A 702 -3.86 -10.74 19.15
N SER A 703 -3.71 -9.44 19.39
CA SER A 703 -2.82 -8.94 20.45
C SER A 703 -3.61 -8.61 21.72
N SER A 704 -2.90 -8.42 22.81
CA SER A 704 -3.30 -7.77 24.06
C SER A 704 -2.13 -6.98 24.68
N ALA A 705 -1.12 -6.62 23.88
CA ALA A 705 -0.02 -5.74 24.26
C ALA A 705 -0.43 -4.25 24.09
N GLU A 706 0.05 -3.38 24.98
CA GLU A 706 -0.36 -1.96 25.03
C GLU A 706 0.24 -1.07 23.92
N ASN A 707 1.38 -1.49 23.34
CA ASN A 707 2.22 -0.72 22.42
C ASN A 707 2.98 -1.63 21.42
N ILE A 708 2.28 -2.52 20.72
CA ILE A 708 2.91 -3.47 19.79
C ILE A 708 3.39 -2.81 18.50
N THR A 709 4.60 -3.16 18.06
CA THR A 709 5.20 -2.77 16.79
C THR A 709 5.28 -3.98 15.86
N ILE A 710 4.67 -3.89 14.69
CA ILE A 710 4.82 -4.88 13.60
C ILE A 710 5.54 -4.18 12.45
N SER A 711 6.70 -4.70 12.08
CA SER A 711 7.65 -4.00 11.20
C SER A 711 8.33 -4.93 10.21
N ASN A 712 8.51 -4.50 8.96
CA ASN A 712 9.20 -5.27 7.90
C ASN A 712 8.62 -6.69 7.71
N SER A 713 7.33 -6.90 8.01
CA SER A 713 6.73 -8.23 8.19
C SER A 713 5.56 -8.44 7.22
N TYR A 714 5.33 -9.67 6.75
CA TYR A 714 4.37 -9.90 5.67
C TYR A 714 3.66 -11.26 5.71
N ALA A 715 2.44 -11.31 5.18
CA ALA A 715 1.73 -12.56 4.92
C ALA A 715 1.38 -12.69 3.44
N MET A 716 1.49 -13.90 2.89
CA MET A 716 1.19 -14.16 1.48
C MET A 716 0.48 -15.50 1.28
N GLY A 717 -0.63 -15.50 0.54
CA GLY A 717 -1.34 -16.72 0.14
C GLY A 717 -2.87 -16.63 0.17
N GLU A 718 -3.53 -17.77 0.42
CA GLU A 718 -4.99 -17.90 0.43
C GLU A 718 -5.51 -17.99 1.87
N LEU A 719 -6.30 -17.01 2.29
CA LEU A 719 -6.93 -16.97 3.61
C LEU A 719 -8.44 -17.16 3.47
N ILE A 720 -8.98 -18.25 4.03
CA ILE A 720 -10.43 -18.54 4.04
C ILE A 720 -10.90 -18.71 5.48
N ALA A 721 -11.80 -17.83 5.92
CA ALA A 721 -12.53 -17.98 7.17
C ALA A 721 -13.97 -18.41 6.92
N VAL A 722 -14.55 -19.15 7.86
CA VAL A 722 -16.01 -19.25 7.95
C VAL A 722 -16.57 -17.88 8.29
N ASP A 723 -16.13 -17.28 9.39
CA ASP A 723 -16.66 -16.02 9.92
C ASP A 723 -15.82 -14.80 9.49
N THR A 724 -14.59 -14.65 9.98
CA THR A 724 -13.84 -13.40 9.84
C THR A 724 -12.40 -13.65 9.36
N ALA A 725 -11.98 -13.00 8.27
CA ALA A 725 -10.67 -13.21 7.64
C ALA A 725 -9.88 -11.91 7.48
N ALA A 726 -8.68 -11.84 8.07
CA ALA A 726 -7.77 -10.70 7.99
C ALA A 726 -6.44 -11.05 7.31
N GLY A 727 -6.03 -10.27 6.31
CA GLY A 727 -4.76 -10.39 5.59
C GLY A 727 -3.51 -10.43 6.49
N LEU A 728 -3.44 -9.56 7.50
CA LEU A 728 -2.35 -9.48 8.47
C LEU A 728 -2.81 -9.81 9.89
N ILE A 729 -3.62 -8.95 10.52
CA ILE A 729 -4.03 -9.11 11.93
C ILE A 729 -5.55 -8.94 12.07
N LEU A 730 -6.16 -9.83 12.88
CA LEU A 730 -7.60 -9.87 13.09
C LEU A 730 -8.12 -9.01 14.28
N SER A 731 -7.31 -8.71 15.30
CA SER A 731 -7.76 -7.93 16.46
C SER A 731 -6.62 -7.26 17.26
N PHE A 732 -6.82 -5.97 17.60
CA PHE A 732 -6.02 -5.22 18.58
C PHE A 732 -6.91 -4.39 19.54
N PRO A 733 -6.73 -4.50 20.87
CA PRO A 733 -7.48 -3.71 21.84
C PRO A 733 -6.92 -2.30 22.06
N ASP A 734 -5.60 -2.13 21.97
CA ASP A 734 -4.86 -0.92 22.33
C ASP A 734 -3.68 -0.65 21.38
N ASN A 735 -2.97 0.46 21.62
CA ASN A 735 -2.10 1.17 20.69
C ASN A 735 -0.94 0.35 20.08
N GLY A 736 -0.38 0.88 18.99
CA GLY A 736 0.80 0.30 18.35
C GLY A 736 1.16 0.97 17.03
N VAL A 737 2.06 0.33 16.28
CA VAL A 737 2.44 0.74 14.92
C VAL A 737 2.54 -0.48 14.00
N ILE A 738 1.95 -0.39 12.81
CA ILE A 738 2.24 -1.29 11.68
C ILE A 738 3.02 -0.47 10.65
N THR A 739 4.28 -0.85 10.39
CA THR A 739 5.18 -0.13 9.47
C THR A 739 5.86 -1.07 8.48
N ASP A 740 6.08 -0.60 7.25
CA ASP A 740 6.89 -1.27 6.22
C ASP A 740 6.47 -2.74 5.97
N SER A 741 5.17 -3.03 6.10
CA SER A 741 4.60 -4.39 6.19
C SER A 741 3.51 -4.60 5.13
N TYR A 742 3.24 -5.84 4.71
CA TYR A 742 2.27 -6.06 3.62
C TYR A 742 1.54 -7.42 3.60
N PHE A 743 0.34 -7.43 3.02
CA PHE A 743 -0.36 -8.66 2.62
C PHE A 743 -0.44 -8.81 1.10
N LYS A 744 -0.33 -10.04 0.60
CA LYS A 744 -0.57 -10.37 -0.82
C LYS A 744 -1.33 -11.69 -1.01
N GLY A 745 -2.44 -11.67 -1.74
CA GLY A 745 -3.15 -12.91 -2.11
C GLY A 745 -4.68 -12.80 -2.11
N THR A 746 -5.35 -13.71 -1.41
CA THR A 746 -6.82 -13.74 -1.32
C THR A 746 -7.31 -13.79 0.12
N VAL A 747 -8.42 -13.09 0.39
CA VAL A 747 -9.09 -13.07 1.70
C VAL A 747 -10.58 -13.33 1.49
N GLU A 748 -11.08 -14.52 1.86
CA GLU A 748 -12.50 -14.88 1.78
C GLU A 748 -13.11 -15.13 3.16
N SER A 749 -14.26 -14.51 3.41
CA SER A 749 -15.20 -14.87 4.49
C SER A 749 -16.48 -15.47 3.90
N LEU A 750 -16.99 -16.52 4.54
CA LEU A 750 -18.16 -17.28 4.11
C LEU A 750 -19.47 -16.86 4.81
N THR A 751 -19.43 -16.16 5.95
CA THR A 751 -20.60 -15.75 6.74
C THR A 751 -20.59 -14.28 7.19
N GLU A 752 -19.44 -13.73 7.61
CA GLU A 752 -19.29 -12.33 8.07
C GLU A 752 -18.31 -11.53 7.17
N ASP A 753 -17.27 -10.93 7.76
CA ASP A 753 -16.50 -9.83 7.19
C ASP A 753 -15.10 -10.26 6.67
N ALA A 754 -14.53 -9.55 5.69
CA ALA A 754 -13.14 -9.77 5.21
C ALA A 754 -12.39 -8.47 4.88
N ALA A 755 -11.08 -8.42 5.16
CA ALA A 755 -10.22 -7.25 4.92
C ALA A 755 -8.71 -7.55 4.99
N GLY A 756 -7.85 -6.58 4.64
CA GLY A 756 -6.40 -6.67 4.85
C GLY A 756 -5.98 -6.70 6.33
N LEU A 757 -6.73 -6.00 7.19
CA LEU A 757 -6.55 -5.83 8.63
C LEU A 757 -7.94 -5.72 9.30
N PHE A 758 -8.03 -5.93 10.61
CA PHE A 758 -9.28 -5.78 11.37
C PHE A 758 -9.08 -5.19 12.76
N TYR A 759 -10.14 -4.54 13.26
CA TYR A 759 -10.30 -4.06 14.64
C TYR A 759 -9.01 -3.44 15.19
N LEU A 760 -8.63 -2.29 14.61
CA LEU A 760 -7.41 -1.58 14.94
C LEU A 760 -7.70 -0.44 15.91
N SER A 761 -7.21 -0.55 17.16
CA SER A 761 -7.39 0.46 18.20
C SER A 761 -6.09 1.22 18.48
N GLY A 762 -6.09 2.56 18.40
CA GLY A 762 -4.93 3.40 18.73
C GLY A 762 -3.68 3.19 17.86
N LEU A 763 -3.77 2.42 16.77
CA LEU A 763 -2.64 2.06 15.90
C LEU A 763 -2.35 3.12 14.84
N ASP A 764 -1.08 3.35 14.55
CA ASP A 764 -0.66 4.02 13.31
C ASP A 764 -0.32 2.99 12.21
N ILE A 765 -0.71 3.28 10.97
CA ILE A 765 -0.43 2.44 9.81
C ILE A 765 0.42 3.24 8.82
N ILE A 766 1.67 2.83 8.64
CA ILE A 766 2.71 3.59 7.92
C ILE A 766 3.36 2.69 6.85
N ASN A 767 3.65 3.21 5.66
CA ASN A 767 4.40 2.49 4.59
C ASN A 767 3.85 1.08 4.26
N THR A 768 2.57 0.84 4.48
CA THR A 768 1.97 -0.51 4.53
C THR A 768 1.05 -0.75 3.34
N TYR A 769 1.05 -1.95 2.77
CA TYR A 769 0.25 -2.23 1.57
C TYR A 769 -0.46 -3.57 1.55
N VAL A 770 -1.53 -3.63 0.76
CA VAL A 770 -2.36 -4.82 0.58
C VAL A 770 -2.63 -5.00 -0.92
N GLU A 771 -2.09 -6.07 -1.51
CA GLU A 771 -2.35 -6.46 -2.91
C GLU A 771 -3.20 -7.75 -2.92
N ALA A 772 -4.52 -7.61 -2.84
CA ALA A 772 -5.40 -8.73 -2.57
C ALA A 772 -6.79 -8.64 -3.22
N SER A 773 -7.35 -9.81 -3.55
CA SER A 773 -8.78 -9.96 -3.80
C SER A 773 -9.50 -10.29 -2.49
N ILE A 774 -10.53 -9.52 -2.15
CA ILE A 774 -11.23 -9.57 -0.87
C ILE A 774 -12.71 -9.88 -1.11
N LYS A 775 -13.22 -10.90 -0.42
CA LYS A 775 -14.56 -11.44 -0.63
C LYS A 775 -15.24 -11.71 0.71
N ALA A 776 -16.44 -11.16 0.90
CA ALA A 776 -17.16 -11.27 2.17
C ALA A 776 -18.67 -11.54 1.99
N LYS A 777 -19.37 -11.75 3.11
CA LYS A 777 -20.84 -11.76 3.17
C LYS A 777 -21.43 -10.58 3.93
N GLY A 778 -20.71 -10.07 4.92
CA GLY A 778 -20.97 -8.86 5.68
C GLY A 778 -20.21 -7.64 5.14
N ARG A 779 -19.42 -6.99 5.98
CA ARG A 779 -18.59 -5.83 5.64
C ARG A 779 -17.32 -6.27 4.90
N ALA A 780 -16.77 -5.38 4.08
CA ALA A 780 -15.45 -5.61 3.49
C ALA A 780 -14.65 -4.31 3.35
N ALA A 781 -13.32 -4.41 3.51
CA ALA A 781 -12.43 -3.26 3.42
C ALA A 781 -11.08 -3.64 2.80
N GLY A 782 -10.50 -2.75 1.96
CA GLY A 782 -9.15 -2.95 1.44
C GLY A 782 -8.08 -2.97 2.52
N ILE A 783 -8.21 -2.06 3.50
CA ILE A 783 -7.34 -2.00 4.69
C ILE A 783 -8.09 -2.52 5.93
N THR A 784 -9.08 -1.80 6.51
CA THR A 784 -9.69 -2.20 7.80
C THR A 784 -11.20 -2.01 7.91
N VAL A 785 -11.93 -3.02 8.39
CA VAL A 785 -13.40 -2.94 8.60
C VAL A 785 -13.77 -1.96 9.73
N HIS A 786 -12.99 -1.93 10.82
CA HIS A 786 -13.21 -1.03 11.95
C HIS A 786 -11.92 -0.33 12.33
N ASN A 787 -11.98 0.99 12.37
CA ASN A 787 -10.81 1.80 12.68
C ASN A 787 -11.02 2.70 13.89
N PHE A 788 -10.10 2.60 14.86
CA PHE A 788 -9.82 3.62 15.87
C PHE A 788 -8.32 4.03 15.80
N SER A 789 -7.68 3.87 14.63
CA SER A 789 -6.34 4.38 14.31
C SER A 789 -6.24 5.90 14.45
N ASN A 790 -5.04 6.40 14.76
CA ASN A 790 -4.77 7.84 14.76
C ASN A 790 -4.37 8.33 13.36
N ASN A 791 -3.42 7.66 12.69
CA ASN A 791 -2.91 8.05 11.37
C ASN A 791 -2.77 6.86 10.41
N ILE A 792 -3.08 7.12 9.14
CA ILE A 792 -2.80 6.25 8.00
C ILE A 792 -1.97 7.06 6.98
N GLU A 793 -0.69 6.73 6.84
CA GLU A 793 0.29 7.47 6.01
C GLU A 793 1.05 6.56 5.05
N ASN A 794 1.13 6.94 3.77
CA ASN A 794 1.83 6.18 2.72
C ASN A 794 1.32 4.72 2.62
N VAL A 795 0.00 4.55 2.56
CA VAL A 795 -0.68 3.26 2.49
C VAL A 795 -1.34 3.05 1.12
N TYR A 796 -1.28 1.83 0.58
CA TYR A 796 -2.03 1.50 -0.64
C TYR A 796 -2.77 0.16 -0.58
N PHE A 797 -4.00 0.16 -1.09
CA PHE A 797 -4.76 -1.05 -1.41
C PHE A 797 -4.85 -1.24 -2.93
N LYS A 798 -4.66 -2.47 -3.39
CA LYS A 798 -4.83 -2.87 -4.79
C LYS A 798 -5.51 -4.22 -4.91
N GLY A 799 -6.56 -4.28 -5.73
CA GLY A 799 -7.30 -5.50 -6.05
C GLY A 799 -8.80 -5.35 -5.86
N ASP A 800 -9.54 -6.43 -6.13
CA ASP A 800 -11.00 -6.38 -6.21
C ASP A 800 -11.67 -6.71 -4.87
N ILE A 801 -12.67 -5.93 -4.48
CA ILE A 801 -13.48 -6.15 -3.27
C ILE A 801 -14.90 -6.51 -3.68
N THR A 802 -15.42 -7.64 -3.20
CA THR A 802 -16.81 -8.06 -3.45
C THR A 802 -17.49 -8.51 -2.16
N SER A 803 -18.63 -7.91 -1.80
CA SER A 803 -19.48 -8.39 -0.71
C SER A 803 -20.97 -8.38 -1.05
N SER A 804 -21.74 -9.26 -0.39
CA SER A 804 -23.21 -9.20 -0.38
C SER A 804 -23.81 -8.33 0.74
N GLY A 805 -22.96 -7.82 1.66
CA GLY A 805 -23.37 -7.01 2.80
C GLY A 805 -23.23 -5.50 2.58
N SER A 806 -23.56 -4.75 3.63
CA SER A 806 -23.48 -3.28 3.67
C SER A 806 -22.17 -2.79 4.28
N ASN A 807 -21.73 -1.58 3.91
CA ASN A 807 -20.47 -0.93 4.31
C ASN A 807 -19.24 -1.61 3.70
N VAL A 808 -18.96 -1.27 2.44
CA VAL A 808 -17.82 -1.75 1.66
C VAL A 808 -16.93 -0.57 1.27
N GLY A 809 -15.64 -0.60 1.62
CA GLY A 809 -14.72 0.54 1.44
C GLY A 809 -13.35 0.18 0.90
N GLY A 810 -12.82 0.97 -0.03
CA GLY A 810 -11.48 0.76 -0.59
C GLY A 810 -10.34 0.84 0.43
N ILE A 811 -10.52 1.60 1.51
CA ILE A 811 -9.65 1.62 2.69
C ILE A 811 -10.40 1.11 3.94
N SER A 812 -11.60 1.63 4.24
CA SER A 812 -12.31 1.24 5.47
C SER A 812 -13.84 1.17 5.38
N SER A 813 -14.45 0.23 6.11
CA SER A 813 -15.92 0.19 6.23
C SER A 813 -16.45 1.24 7.20
N PHE A 814 -15.86 1.39 8.40
CA PHE A 814 -16.36 2.32 9.41
C PHE A 814 -15.26 2.90 10.32
N LEU A 815 -15.31 4.22 10.54
CA LEU A 815 -14.37 4.98 11.35
C LEU A 815 -14.99 5.42 12.69
N ASN A 816 -14.35 5.02 13.80
CA ASN A 816 -14.75 5.34 15.17
C ASN A 816 -13.82 6.36 15.87
N SER A 817 -12.67 6.72 15.26
CA SER A 817 -11.76 7.78 15.71
C SER A 817 -11.75 8.98 14.75
N ASP A 818 -11.31 10.13 15.26
CA ASP A 818 -10.76 11.20 14.41
C ASP A 818 -9.48 10.67 13.74
N ILE A 819 -9.29 10.91 12.44
CA ILE A 819 -8.20 10.29 11.68
C ILE A 819 -7.61 11.18 10.57
N LEU A 820 -6.29 11.08 10.40
CA LEU A 820 -5.57 11.59 9.24
C LEU A 820 -5.32 10.45 8.23
N PHE A 821 -5.77 10.63 7.00
CA PHE A 821 -5.28 9.93 5.82
C PHE A 821 -4.32 10.84 5.07
N LYS A 822 -3.11 10.35 4.82
CA LYS A 822 -2.09 11.08 4.08
C LYS A 822 -1.41 10.16 3.08
N ASP A 823 -1.13 10.65 1.87
CA ASP A 823 -0.41 9.89 0.83
C ASP A 823 -1.00 8.47 0.64
N THR A 824 -2.33 8.36 0.53
CA THR A 824 -3.04 7.07 0.62
C THR A 824 -3.82 6.76 -0.67
N TYR A 825 -3.65 5.56 -1.22
CA TYR A 825 -4.03 5.20 -2.59
C TYR A 825 -4.91 3.93 -2.66
N VAL A 826 -5.89 3.93 -3.57
CA VAL A 826 -6.73 2.75 -3.89
C VAL A 826 -6.78 2.50 -5.40
N GLU A 827 -6.48 1.27 -5.82
CA GLU A 827 -6.70 0.77 -7.19
C GLU A 827 -7.54 -0.52 -7.17
N ALA A 828 -8.87 -0.39 -7.33
CA ALA A 828 -9.82 -1.46 -7.04
C ALA A 828 -11.12 -1.43 -7.87
N GLU A 829 -11.67 -2.59 -8.22
CA GLU A 829 -13.12 -2.72 -8.49
C GLU A 829 -13.83 -3.15 -7.20
N ILE A 830 -14.86 -2.38 -6.80
CA ILE A 830 -15.54 -2.53 -5.51
C ILE A 830 -17.04 -2.75 -5.75
N ILE A 831 -17.53 -3.92 -5.35
CA ILE A 831 -18.91 -4.37 -5.53
C ILE A 831 -19.52 -4.65 -4.15
N GLY A 832 -20.67 -4.05 -3.87
CA GLY A 832 -21.39 -4.24 -2.61
C GLY A 832 -22.89 -4.01 -2.72
N ASN A 833 -23.61 -4.27 -1.62
CA ASN A 833 -25.07 -4.13 -1.57
C ASN A 833 -25.48 -2.69 -1.23
N GLU A 834 -24.89 -2.10 -0.19
CA GLU A 834 -25.29 -0.80 0.35
C GLU A 834 -24.09 -0.11 1.03
N TYR A 835 -24.01 1.22 1.01
CA TYR A 835 -22.85 1.98 1.50
C TYR A 835 -21.53 1.48 0.87
N VAL A 836 -21.48 1.44 -0.46
CA VAL A 836 -20.28 1.02 -1.23
C VAL A 836 -19.45 2.24 -1.61
N SER A 837 -18.13 2.22 -1.37
CA SER A 837 -17.27 3.40 -1.42
C SER A 837 -15.86 3.11 -1.92
N GLY A 838 -15.30 4.02 -2.71
CA GLY A 838 -13.92 3.98 -3.15
C GLY A 838 -12.88 4.16 -2.04
N PHE A 839 -13.26 4.71 -0.87
CA PHE A 839 -12.32 4.98 0.22
C PHE A 839 -12.88 4.56 1.60
N VAL A 840 -13.90 5.24 2.12
CA VAL A 840 -14.46 4.97 3.46
C VAL A 840 -15.98 4.95 3.41
N SER A 841 -16.65 3.90 3.90
CA SER A 841 -18.12 3.87 3.81
C SER A 841 -18.76 4.92 4.73
N LYS A 842 -18.46 4.91 6.03
CA LYS A 842 -19.15 5.77 6.99
C LYS A 842 -18.22 6.29 8.11
N THR A 843 -18.49 7.52 8.57
CA THR A 843 -17.83 8.13 9.73
C THR A 843 -18.77 9.06 10.50
N SER A 844 -18.60 9.11 11.82
CA SER A 844 -19.16 10.16 12.70
C SER A 844 -18.07 11.01 13.38
N ASN A 845 -16.85 10.91 12.89
CA ASN A 845 -15.64 11.49 13.47
C ASN A 845 -14.91 12.36 12.44
N LYS A 846 -14.00 13.22 12.88
CA LYS A 846 -13.27 14.13 12.00
C LYS A 846 -12.36 13.34 11.06
N VAL A 847 -12.39 13.68 9.78
CA VAL A 847 -11.51 13.07 8.78
C VAL A 847 -10.74 14.14 8.04
N ILE A 848 -9.41 13.95 7.95
CA ILE A 848 -8.53 14.77 7.12
C ILE A 848 -7.95 13.88 6.01
N LEU A 849 -8.10 14.29 4.76
CA LEU A 849 -7.45 13.71 3.57
C LEU A 849 -6.47 14.72 2.98
N GLU A 850 -5.20 14.35 2.90
CA GLU A 850 -4.17 15.10 2.18
C GLU A 850 -3.46 14.17 1.18
N ASN A 851 -3.51 14.53 -0.12
CA ASN A 851 -2.85 13.75 -1.18
C ASN A 851 -3.40 12.29 -1.29
N CYS A 852 -4.71 12.10 -1.13
CA CYS A 852 -5.38 10.78 -1.13
C CYS A 852 -6.20 10.49 -2.40
N TYR A 853 -6.20 9.24 -2.88
CA TYR A 853 -6.60 8.91 -4.25
C TYR A 853 -7.37 7.60 -4.44
N PHE A 854 -8.37 7.61 -5.34
CA PHE A 854 -9.08 6.42 -5.82
C PHE A 854 -9.04 6.35 -7.36
N ASN A 855 -8.61 5.21 -7.90
CA ASN A 855 -8.64 4.89 -9.34
C ASN A 855 -9.28 3.51 -9.53
N GLY A 856 -10.57 3.45 -9.84
CA GLY A 856 -11.32 2.21 -9.79
C GLY A 856 -12.79 2.33 -10.16
N SER A 857 -13.56 1.26 -9.93
CA SER A 857 -15.01 1.25 -10.13
C SER A 857 -15.74 0.93 -8.83
N VAL A 858 -16.90 1.56 -8.60
CA VAL A 858 -17.74 1.37 -7.42
C VAL A 858 -19.15 1.02 -7.85
N PHE A 859 -19.66 -0.12 -7.39
CA PHE A 859 -20.96 -0.67 -7.75
C PHE A 859 -21.78 -0.99 -6.50
N SER A 860 -22.90 -0.27 -6.33
CA SER A 860 -23.86 -0.49 -5.24
C SER A 860 -25.18 -1.04 -5.76
N ASP A 861 -25.61 -2.18 -5.24
CA ASP A 861 -26.90 -2.77 -5.58
C ASP A 861 -28.10 -2.05 -4.92
N ASN A 862 -27.88 -1.03 -4.08
CA ASN A 862 -28.95 -0.37 -3.33
C ASN A 862 -28.64 1.10 -2.99
N LEU A 863 -28.66 1.47 -1.71
CA LEU A 863 -28.46 2.84 -1.23
C LEU A 863 -26.97 3.13 -1.07
N TYR A 864 -26.59 4.38 -1.37
CA TYR A 864 -25.27 4.98 -1.22
C TYR A 864 -24.16 4.33 -2.07
N SER A 865 -23.60 5.10 -3.00
CA SER A 865 -22.46 4.71 -3.85
C SER A 865 -21.57 5.92 -4.14
N SER A 866 -20.27 5.84 -3.83
CA SER A 866 -19.37 6.99 -3.93
C SER A 866 -17.91 6.67 -4.21
N GLY A 867 -17.18 7.66 -4.77
CA GLY A 867 -15.73 7.58 -4.99
C GLY A 867 -14.89 7.74 -3.71
N MET A 868 -15.40 8.39 -2.67
CA MET A 868 -14.71 8.54 -1.38
C MET A 868 -15.59 8.14 -0.19
N PHE A 869 -16.69 8.86 0.09
CA PHE A 869 -17.46 8.72 1.34
C PHE A 869 -18.97 8.55 1.14
N ASN A 870 -19.62 7.63 1.85
CA ASN A 870 -21.09 7.53 1.79
C ASN A 870 -21.82 8.37 2.84
N GLU A 871 -21.40 8.35 4.10
CA GLU A 871 -22.05 9.15 5.15
C GLU A 871 -21.04 9.78 6.10
N ILE A 872 -21.13 11.10 6.24
CA ILE A 872 -20.32 11.93 7.13
C ILE A 872 -21.25 12.80 7.99
N SER A 873 -21.10 12.71 9.31
CA SER A 873 -21.83 13.53 10.29
C SER A 873 -20.94 14.40 11.18
N ASN A 874 -19.67 14.56 10.81
CA ASN A 874 -18.67 15.39 11.50
C ASN A 874 -17.75 16.09 10.46
N GLU A 875 -16.71 16.79 10.89
CA GLU A 875 -15.85 17.60 10.00
C GLU A 875 -15.07 16.74 8.97
N LEU A 876 -15.24 17.02 7.67
CA LEU A 876 -14.36 16.50 6.61
C LEU A 876 -13.51 17.64 6.03
N VAL A 877 -12.20 17.44 6.04
CA VAL A 877 -11.22 18.26 5.30
C VAL A 877 -10.58 17.39 4.23
N MET A 878 -10.68 17.79 2.95
CA MET A 878 -10.09 17.08 1.82
C MET A 878 -9.28 18.06 0.94
N LYS A 879 -8.00 17.74 0.71
CA LYS A 879 -7.07 18.57 -0.07
C LYS A 879 -6.27 17.75 -1.08
N ASP A 880 -6.09 18.32 -2.27
CA ASP A 880 -5.21 17.79 -3.32
C ASP A 880 -5.51 16.33 -3.72
N SER A 881 -6.76 15.91 -3.48
CA SER A 881 -7.27 14.55 -3.60
C SER A 881 -8.02 14.32 -4.90
N HIS A 882 -8.01 13.09 -5.42
CA HIS A 882 -8.71 12.81 -6.68
C HIS A 882 -9.30 11.41 -6.84
N ILE A 883 -10.35 11.36 -7.67
CA ILE A 883 -11.15 10.17 -7.98
C ILE A 883 -11.15 9.96 -9.49
N LYS A 884 -11.02 8.72 -9.94
CA LYS A 884 -11.09 8.34 -11.35
C LYS A 884 -11.79 6.99 -11.54
N GLY A 885 -12.64 6.89 -12.57
CA GLY A 885 -13.22 5.62 -13.04
C GLY A 885 -14.74 5.65 -13.22
N ARG A 886 -15.49 4.79 -12.53
CA ARG A 886 -16.95 4.66 -12.73
C ARG A 886 -17.68 4.36 -11.42
N ILE A 887 -18.75 5.09 -11.14
CA ILE A 887 -19.52 5.01 -9.89
C ILE A 887 -20.98 4.79 -10.25
N GLU A 888 -21.53 3.66 -9.84
CA GLU A 888 -22.90 3.25 -10.15
C GLU A 888 -23.63 2.79 -8.87
N GLY A 889 -24.91 3.17 -8.75
CA GLY A 889 -25.75 2.84 -7.60
C GLY A 889 -27.23 3.12 -7.87
N LYS A 890 -28.09 3.07 -6.83
CA LYS A 890 -29.50 3.47 -6.97
C LYS A 890 -29.75 4.84 -6.35
N ASN A 891 -29.69 4.97 -5.03
CA ASN A 891 -30.05 6.23 -4.36
C ASN A 891 -28.85 6.82 -3.61
N PHE A 892 -28.72 8.14 -3.57
CA PHE A 892 -27.58 8.87 -3.02
C PHE A 892 -26.27 8.44 -3.71
N VAL A 893 -26.11 8.81 -4.98
CA VAL A 893 -24.93 8.45 -5.77
C VAL A 893 -24.08 9.69 -6.03
N GLY A 894 -23.02 9.86 -5.23
CA GLY A 894 -22.13 11.03 -5.30
C GLY A 894 -20.77 10.66 -5.87
N GLY A 895 -20.30 11.36 -6.90
CA GLY A 895 -18.98 11.06 -7.48
C GLY A 895 -17.83 11.15 -6.47
N MET A 896 -17.98 11.95 -5.41
CA MET A 896 -17.09 12.02 -4.25
C MET A 896 -17.78 11.65 -2.93
N ILE A 897 -18.96 12.23 -2.64
CA ILE A 897 -19.67 12.06 -1.35
C ILE A 897 -21.16 11.74 -1.57
N SER A 898 -21.69 10.67 -0.98
CA SER A 898 -23.13 10.36 -1.09
C SER A 898 -24.00 11.24 -0.17
N HIS A 899 -23.63 11.40 1.10
CA HIS A 899 -24.31 12.22 2.09
C HIS A 899 -23.32 12.88 3.07
N VAL A 900 -23.40 14.20 3.21
CA VAL A 900 -22.69 14.97 4.24
C VAL A 900 -23.66 15.86 5.03
N SER A 901 -23.48 15.89 6.35
CA SER A 901 -24.41 16.54 7.31
C SER A 901 -23.71 17.41 8.38
N SER A 902 -22.46 17.80 8.12
CA SER A 902 -21.61 18.60 9.03
C SER A 902 -20.49 19.28 8.23
N ASN A 903 -19.65 20.11 8.89
CA ASN A 903 -18.67 21.00 8.25
C ASN A 903 -17.82 20.32 7.17
N LEU A 904 -17.86 20.86 5.96
CA LEU A 904 -17.13 20.34 4.80
C LEU A 904 -16.08 21.36 4.31
N PHE A 905 -14.87 20.91 4.05
CA PHE A 905 -13.86 21.69 3.32
C PHE A 905 -13.23 20.83 2.22
N VAL A 906 -13.49 21.16 0.95
CA VAL A 906 -12.86 20.52 -0.21
C VAL A 906 -12.06 21.55 -1.00
N GLN A 907 -10.78 21.28 -1.24
CA GLN A 907 -9.88 22.18 -1.98
C GLN A 907 -8.95 21.42 -2.95
N ASN A 908 -8.61 22.04 -4.08
CA ASN A 908 -7.66 21.55 -5.10
C ASN A 908 -7.96 20.14 -5.64
N SER A 909 -9.19 19.65 -5.45
CA SER A 909 -9.52 18.24 -5.62
C SER A 909 -10.28 18.00 -6.94
N TYR A 910 -10.31 16.77 -7.45
CA TYR A 910 -11.03 16.50 -8.70
C TYR A 910 -11.62 15.10 -8.86
N VAL A 911 -12.64 15.02 -9.72
CA VAL A 911 -13.35 13.78 -10.04
C VAL A 911 -13.39 13.59 -11.56
N LYS A 912 -12.93 12.43 -12.02
CA LYS A 912 -12.90 12.00 -13.43
C LYS A 912 -13.61 10.66 -13.61
N SER A 913 -14.93 10.69 -13.51
CA SER A 913 -15.75 9.47 -13.55
C SER A 913 -17.08 9.62 -14.31
N GLU A 914 -17.59 8.50 -14.81
CA GLU A 914 -19.03 8.38 -15.09
C GLU A 914 -19.76 8.07 -13.78
N VAL A 915 -20.77 8.86 -13.44
CA VAL A 915 -21.58 8.76 -12.21
C VAL A 915 -23.02 8.46 -12.61
N ILE A 916 -23.53 7.29 -12.22
CA ILE A 916 -24.86 6.79 -12.59
C ILE A 916 -25.64 6.40 -11.34
N GLY A 917 -26.80 7.03 -11.14
CA GLY A 917 -27.74 6.68 -10.09
C GLY A 917 -29.19 6.74 -10.54
N LYS A 918 -30.07 6.93 -9.57
CA LYS A 918 -31.52 7.14 -9.73
C LYS A 918 -31.97 8.35 -8.95
N ASP A 919 -31.82 8.37 -7.62
CA ASP A 919 -32.32 9.45 -6.76
C ASP A 919 -31.17 10.16 -6.04
N ASN A 920 -31.12 11.50 -6.06
CA ASN A 920 -30.03 12.34 -5.56
C ASN A 920 -28.67 11.92 -6.16
N VAL A 921 -28.32 12.49 -7.32
CA VAL A 921 -27.08 12.16 -8.05
C VAL A 921 -26.28 13.43 -8.32
N GLY A 922 -25.04 13.48 -7.83
CA GLY A 922 -24.16 14.64 -7.96
C GLY A 922 -22.76 14.25 -8.40
N GLY A 923 -22.15 15.01 -9.32
CA GLY A 923 -20.78 14.75 -9.76
C GLY A 923 -19.75 14.83 -8.62
N LEU A 924 -19.98 15.68 -7.62
CA LEU A 924 -19.25 15.64 -6.35
C LEU A 924 -20.13 15.08 -5.22
N ILE A 925 -21.27 15.72 -4.92
CA ILE A 925 -22.07 15.45 -3.72
C ILE A 925 -23.51 15.09 -4.09
N ALA A 926 -24.01 13.93 -3.67
CA ALA A 926 -25.40 13.55 -3.96
C ALA A 926 -26.42 14.31 -3.09
N PHE A 927 -26.24 14.30 -1.76
CA PHE A 927 -27.11 15.03 -0.83
C PHE A 927 -26.28 15.74 0.26
N SER A 928 -26.70 16.95 0.64
CA SER A 928 -25.97 17.81 1.57
C SER A 928 -26.91 18.55 2.54
N LYS A 929 -26.52 18.58 3.81
CA LYS A 929 -27.13 19.36 4.90
C LYS A 929 -26.02 20.05 5.70
N LEU A 930 -25.50 21.15 5.14
CA LEU A 930 -24.22 21.75 5.54
C LEU A 930 -24.40 23.06 6.31
N GLU A 931 -23.68 23.22 7.42
CA GLU A 931 -23.70 24.44 8.23
C GLU A 931 -22.76 25.55 7.69
N ASN A 932 -23.03 26.78 8.16
CA ASN A 932 -22.25 27.99 7.87
C ASN A 932 -20.76 27.77 8.12
N GLY A 933 -19.95 27.90 7.07
CA GLY A 933 -18.50 27.67 7.12
C GLY A 933 -18.04 26.48 6.30
N SER A 934 -18.96 25.75 5.67
CA SER A 934 -18.64 24.73 4.67
C SER A 934 -18.22 25.35 3.33
N ASN A 935 -17.18 24.81 2.68
CA ASN A 935 -16.62 25.35 1.44
C ASN A 935 -16.23 24.25 0.44
N ILE A 936 -16.41 24.53 -0.86
CA ILE A 936 -15.87 23.75 -1.99
C ILE A 936 -15.15 24.74 -2.92
N ILE A 937 -13.83 24.63 -3.01
CA ILE A 937 -12.95 25.66 -3.60
C ILE A 937 -11.99 25.04 -4.61
N ASP A 938 -11.73 25.73 -5.74
CA ASP A 938 -10.67 25.38 -6.71
C ASP A 938 -10.70 23.89 -7.12
N THR A 939 -11.90 23.36 -7.39
CA THR A 939 -12.22 21.92 -7.51
C THR A 939 -13.00 21.64 -8.80
N TYR A 940 -12.83 20.48 -9.45
CA TYR A 940 -13.55 20.19 -10.71
C TYR A 940 -14.06 18.76 -10.89
N PHE A 941 -15.15 18.65 -11.66
CA PHE A 941 -15.72 17.41 -12.16
C PHE A 941 -15.59 17.35 -13.69
N ASP A 942 -15.08 16.24 -14.22
CA ASP A 942 -14.87 16.00 -15.65
C ASP A 942 -15.38 14.58 -16.00
N GLY A 943 -16.65 14.50 -16.40
CA GLY A 943 -17.38 13.23 -16.43
C GLY A 943 -18.81 13.33 -16.92
N ARG A 944 -19.53 12.21 -16.91
CA ARG A 944 -20.94 12.14 -17.29
C ARG A 944 -21.77 11.83 -16.06
N VAL A 945 -22.85 12.58 -15.84
CA VAL A 945 -23.79 12.37 -14.72
C VAL A 945 -25.13 11.88 -15.27
N VAL A 946 -25.65 10.79 -14.73
CA VAL A 946 -26.94 10.21 -15.11
C VAL A 946 -27.75 9.86 -13.87
N GLY A 947 -29.01 10.27 -13.83
CA GLY A 947 -29.95 9.90 -12.77
C GLY A 947 -31.41 10.00 -13.20
N ASN A 948 -32.31 10.08 -12.22
CA ASN A 948 -33.73 10.31 -12.41
C ASN A 948 -34.19 11.55 -11.61
N ASN A 949 -34.12 11.53 -10.27
CA ASN A 949 -34.56 12.66 -9.44
C ASN A 949 -33.36 13.39 -8.81
N ASN A 950 -33.39 14.71 -8.79
CA ASN A 950 -32.40 15.59 -8.17
C ASN A 950 -30.98 15.31 -8.69
N VAL A 951 -30.77 15.63 -9.98
CA VAL A 951 -29.51 15.34 -10.69
C VAL A 951 -28.78 16.65 -10.98
N GLY A 952 -27.69 16.88 -10.26
CA GLY A 952 -26.82 18.04 -10.43
C GLY A 952 -25.46 17.65 -11.00
N GLY A 953 -24.88 18.47 -11.86
CA GLY A 953 -23.53 18.23 -12.36
C GLY A 953 -22.44 18.25 -11.27
N ILE A 954 -22.67 18.96 -10.16
CA ILE A 954 -21.80 19.02 -8.98
C ILE A 954 -22.54 18.54 -7.71
N ILE A 955 -23.69 19.13 -7.39
CA ILE A 955 -24.48 18.79 -6.18
C ILE A 955 -25.91 18.34 -6.56
N GLY A 956 -26.33 17.15 -6.15
CA GLY A 956 -27.67 16.62 -6.41
C GLY A 956 -28.76 17.40 -5.67
N ASN A 957 -28.67 17.48 -4.34
CA ASN A 957 -29.56 18.26 -3.48
C ASN A 957 -28.79 18.91 -2.31
N SER A 958 -29.09 20.19 -2.05
CA SER A 958 -28.53 21.06 -1.00
C SER A 958 -29.60 21.89 -0.27
N GLU A 959 -30.84 21.41 -0.24
CA GLU A 959 -32.04 22.10 0.29
C GLU A 959 -31.88 22.65 1.72
N ASP A 960 -31.15 21.95 2.59
CA ASP A 960 -30.86 22.32 3.98
C ASP A 960 -29.41 22.82 4.19
N SER A 961 -28.70 23.30 3.16
CA SER A 961 -27.27 23.65 3.21
C SER A 961 -26.95 25.15 3.19
N LYS A 962 -25.69 25.48 3.53
CA LYS A 962 -25.08 26.83 3.46
C LYS A 962 -23.59 26.75 3.08
N VAL A 963 -23.31 26.36 1.85
CA VAL A 963 -21.96 26.19 1.30
C VAL A 963 -21.48 27.43 0.55
N LEU A 964 -20.22 27.81 0.75
CA LEU A 964 -19.50 28.66 -0.21
C LEU A 964 -18.87 27.78 -1.29
N VAL A 965 -19.35 27.89 -2.52
CA VAL A 965 -18.83 27.14 -3.68
C VAL A 965 -18.13 28.11 -4.62
N GLU A 966 -16.79 28.08 -4.70
CA GLU A 966 -16.02 29.07 -5.45
C GLU A 966 -15.01 28.43 -6.42
N LYS A 967 -15.01 28.91 -7.69
CA LYS A 967 -14.17 28.41 -8.79
C LYS A 967 -14.30 26.90 -9.00
N VAL A 968 -15.55 26.43 -9.08
CA VAL A 968 -15.85 25.03 -9.36
C VAL A 968 -16.27 24.86 -10.81
N PHE A 969 -15.71 23.84 -11.46
CA PHE A 969 -15.88 23.59 -12.89
C PHE A 969 -16.54 22.23 -13.12
N MET A 970 -17.64 22.22 -13.90
CA MET A 970 -18.32 21.02 -14.37
C MET A 970 -18.12 20.87 -15.88
N ASN A 971 -17.53 19.75 -16.29
CA ASN A 971 -17.40 19.36 -17.68
C ASN A 971 -18.05 17.98 -17.95
N GLY A 972 -18.80 17.91 -19.05
CA GLY A 972 -19.48 16.70 -19.54
C GLY A 972 -20.98 16.68 -19.29
N ASN A 973 -21.70 15.67 -19.81
CA ASN A 973 -23.16 15.76 -19.97
C ASN A 973 -23.95 15.31 -18.72
N ILE A 974 -25.03 16.02 -18.42
CA ILE A 974 -25.98 15.73 -17.34
C ILE A 974 -27.29 15.20 -17.94
N ILE A 975 -27.79 14.07 -17.43
CA ILE A 975 -29.05 13.46 -17.84
C ILE A 975 -29.88 13.10 -16.60
N GLY A 976 -31.11 13.60 -16.50
CA GLY A 976 -32.03 13.33 -15.40
C GLY A 976 -33.49 13.20 -15.85
N ASN A 977 -34.42 13.30 -14.91
CA ASN A 977 -35.87 13.31 -15.15
C ASN A 977 -36.51 14.54 -14.46
N ASP A 978 -36.41 14.67 -13.13
CA ASP A 978 -36.92 15.82 -12.36
C ASP A 978 -35.82 16.47 -11.52
N ASN A 979 -35.90 17.79 -11.33
CA ASN A 979 -34.87 18.66 -10.71
C ASN A 979 -33.48 18.41 -11.31
N VAL A 980 -33.31 18.78 -12.57
CA VAL A 980 -32.10 18.49 -13.35
C VAL A 980 -31.35 19.78 -13.66
N GLY A 981 -30.12 19.91 -13.18
CA GLY A 981 -29.31 21.10 -13.44
C GLY A 981 -27.84 20.81 -13.70
N GLY A 982 -27.23 21.67 -14.50
CA GLY A 982 -25.83 21.50 -14.90
C GLY A 982 -24.81 21.66 -13.76
N PHE A 983 -25.21 22.25 -12.63
CA PHE A 983 -24.43 22.36 -11.40
C PHE A 983 -25.20 21.78 -10.20
N TYR A 984 -26.43 22.25 -9.98
CA TYR A 984 -27.32 21.83 -8.90
C TYR A 984 -28.58 21.12 -9.41
N GLY A 985 -28.97 20.00 -8.80
CA GLY A 985 -30.35 19.49 -8.95
C GLY A 985 -31.32 20.38 -8.16
N ILE A 986 -31.12 20.45 -6.85
CA ILE A 986 -31.76 21.43 -5.95
C ILE A 986 -30.67 22.23 -5.21
N ALA A 987 -30.78 23.57 -5.27
CA ALA A 987 -29.95 24.53 -4.56
C ALA A 987 -30.74 25.20 -3.42
N GLY A 988 -30.19 25.24 -2.20
CA GLY A 988 -30.77 25.93 -1.04
C GLY A 988 -29.74 26.68 -0.22
N ALA A 989 -29.96 27.98 0.03
CA ALA A 989 -29.14 28.94 0.79
C ALA A 989 -27.60 28.94 0.53
N ASP A 990 -27.16 28.28 -0.54
CA ASP A 990 -25.77 28.20 -1.00
C ASP A 990 -25.33 29.49 -1.72
N VAL A 991 -24.03 29.79 -1.62
CA VAL A 991 -23.39 30.93 -2.28
C VAL A 991 -22.37 30.43 -3.29
N THR A 992 -22.75 30.43 -4.56
CA THR A 992 -21.88 30.00 -5.67
C THR A 992 -21.21 31.19 -6.35
N ARG A 993 -19.89 31.11 -6.57
CA ARG A 993 -19.08 32.16 -7.21
C ARG A 993 -18.16 31.60 -8.28
N ASN A 994 -17.92 32.40 -9.32
CA ASN A 994 -16.83 32.20 -10.28
C ASN A 994 -16.83 30.79 -10.92
N SER A 995 -18.00 30.17 -11.10
CA SER A 995 -18.15 28.73 -11.37
C SER A 995 -18.81 28.45 -12.72
N PHE A 996 -18.48 27.31 -13.33
CA PHE A 996 -18.69 27.09 -14.77
C PHE A 996 -19.29 25.70 -15.07
N VAL A 997 -20.23 25.66 -16.01
CA VAL A 997 -20.81 24.44 -16.58
C VAL A 997 -20.68 24.46 -18.11
N THR A 998 -19.96 23.50 -18.68
CA THR A 998 -19.84 23.31 -20.14
C THR A 998 -20.76 22.22 -20.70
N GLY A 999 -21.29 21.36 -19.83
CA GLY A 999 -22.15 20.22 -20.18
C GLY A 999 -23.49 20.58 -20.81
N ASN A 1000 -24.02 19.69 -21.65
CA ASN A 1000 -25.45 19.73 -21.99
C ASN A 1000 -26.27 19.13 -20.84
N VAL A 1001 -27.46 19.69 -20.61
CA VAL A 1001 -28.41 19.27 -19.56
C VAL A 1001 -29.69 18.74 -20.21
N THR A 1002 -30.01 17.47 -20.01
CA THR A 1002 -31.25 16.84 -20.49
C THR A 1002 -32.08 16.34 -19.32
N GLY A 1003 -33.33 16.78 -19.21
CA GLY A 1003 -34.30 16.30 -18.22
C GLY A 1003 -35.71 16.21 -18.81
N VAL A 1004 -36.71 16.16 -17.93
CA VAL A 1004 -38.14 16.24 -18.29
C VAL A 1004 -38.79 17.40 -17.54
N SER A 1005 -38.59 17.46 -16.23
CA SER A 1005 -39.18 18.44 -15.31
C SER A 1005 -38.10 19.23 -14.57
N GLN A 1006 -38.35 20.52 -14.34
CA GLN A 1006 -37.50 21.43 -13.54
C GLN A 1006 -36.05 21.39 -14.02
N VAL A 1007 -35.85 21.74 -15.29
CA VAL A 1007 -34.59 21.57 -16.03
C VAL A 1007 -33.93 22.93 -16.22
N GLY A 1008 -32.75 23.11 -15.64
CA GLY A 1008 -31.99 24.36 -15.70
C GLY A 1008 -30.57 24.20 -16.22
N GLY A 1009 -30.04 25.20 -16.92
CA GLY A 1009 -28.63 25.19 -17.32
C GLY A 1009 -27.66 25.08 -16.14
N PHE A 1010 -27.97 25.71 -15.01
CA PHE A 1010 -27.14 25.72 -13.79
C PHE A 1010 -27.85 25.04 -12.61
N ALA A 1011 -29.10 25.39 -12.31
CA ALA A 1011 -29.87 24.79 -11.21
C ALA A 1011 -31.24 24.29 -11.68
N GLY A 1012 -31.64 23.06 -11.32
CA GLY A 1012 -32.98 22.53 -11.61
C GLY A 1012 -34.05 23.31 -10.84
N LEU A 1013 -33.99 23.27 -9.52
CA LEU A 1013 -34.76 24.08 -8.58
C LEU A 1013 -33.82 24.96 -7.73
N LEU A 1014 -34.21 26.21 -7.51
CA LEU A 1014 -33.48 27.19 -6.71
C LEU A 1014 -34.38 27.74 -5.60
N LEU A 1015 -34.05 27.39 -4.36
CA LEU A 1015 -34.79 27.79 -3.16
C LEU A 1015 -34.31 29.14 -2.61
N LYS A 1016 -35.06 29.71 -1.68
CA LYS A 1016 -34.79 31.01 -1.07
C LYS A 1016 -33.37 31.16 -0.49
N ASP A 1017 -32.89 32.41 -0.47
CA ASP A 1017 -31.58 32.86 0.02
C ASP A 1017 -30.36 32.30 -0.76
N SER A 1018 -30.58 31.46 -1.78
CA SER A 1018 -29.53 30.92 -2.66
C SER A 1018 -29.02 31.98 -3.65
N LEU A 1019 -27.70 32.06 -3.84
CA LEU A 1019 -27.06 33.14 -4.59
C LEU A 1019 -26.00 32.61 -5.58
N ILE A 1020 -26.17 32.90 -6.87
CA ILE A 1020 -25.27 32.48 -7.95
C ILE A 1020 -24.60 33.71 -8.59
N GLU A 1021 -23.40 34.05 -8.14
CA GLU A 1021 -22.60 35.18 -8.62
C GLU A 1021 -21.57 34.74 -9.67
N ASN A 1022 -21.29 35.60 -10.65
CA ASN A 1022 -20.15 35.46 -11.57
C ASN A 1022 -20.02 34.09 -12.25
N SER A 1023 -21.13 33.41 -12.54
CA SER A 1023 -21.14 32.00 -12.91
C SER A 1023 -21.84 31.74 -14.25
N TYR A 1024 -21.46 30.66 -14.92
CA TYR A 1024 -21.61 30.53 -16.37
C TYR A 1024 -22.14 29.16 -16.81
N PHE A 1025 -23.17 29.17 -17.65
CA PHE A 1025 -23.67 27.98 -18.37
C PHE A 1025 -23.48 28.11 -19.88
N VAL A 1026 -22.85 27.12 -20.51
CA VAL A 1026 -22.43 27.20 -21.91
C VAL A 1026 -23.16 26.21 -22.84
N GLY A 1027 -23.67 25.10 -22.30
CA GLY A 1027 -24.25 23.98 -23.05
C GLY A 1027 -25.63 24.23 -23.66
N GLU A 1028 -26.32 23.16 -24.03
CA GLU A 1028 -27.73 23.15 -24.46
C GLU A 1028 -28.61 22.53 -23.35
N VAL A 1029 -29.80 23.10 -23.12
CA VAL A 1029 -30.79 22.61 -22.13
C VAL A 1029 -31.95 21.96 -22.88
N VAL A 1030 -32.42 20.79 -22.44
CA VAL A 1030 -33.54 20.07 -23.06
C VAL A 1030 -34.47 19.53 -21.97
N GLY A 1031 -35.77 19.83 -22.06
CA GLY A 1031 -36.79 19.30 -21.14
C GLY A 1031 -38.22 19.53 -21.66
N GLU A 1032 -39.23 19.14 -20.88
CA GLU A 1032 -40.65 19.20 -21.25
C GLU A 1032 -41.45 20.21 -20.41
N THR A 1033 -41.18 20.32 -19.11
CA THR A 1033 -41.89 21.21 -18.17
C THR A 1033 -40.94 21.94 -17.23
N ASN A 1034 -41.22 23.22 -16.93
CA ASN A 1034 -40.35 24.09 -16.12
C ASN A 1034 -38.88 24.07 -16.60
N VAL A 1035 -38.70 24.39 -17.87
CA VAL A 1035 -37.37 24.46 -18.52
C VAL A 1035 -36.90 25.90 -18.53
N GLY A 1036 -35.68 26.14 -18.05
CA GLY A 1036 -35.07 27.47 -18.00
C GLY A 1036 -33.61 27.47 -18.39
N ALA A 1037 -33.20 28.55 -19.04
CA ALA A 1037 -31.85 28.70 -19.61
C ALA A 1037 -30.70 28.63 -18.58
N PHE A 1038 -31.01 28.89 -17.30
CA PHE A 1038 -30.05 28.91 -16.19
C PHE A 1038 -30.66 28.29 -14.93
N VAL A 1039 -31.92 28.60 -14.62
CA VAL A 1039 -32.68 28.04 -13.49
C VAL A 1039 -34.01 27.50 -14.02
N GLY A 1040 -34.35 26.24 -13.73
CA GLY A 1040 -35.59 25.60 -14.21
C GLY A 1040 -36.85 26.06 -13.47
N ALA A 1041 -36.78 26.09 -12.14
CA ALA A 1041 -37.82 26.59 -11.24
C ALA A 1041 -37.20 27.37 -10.05
N LYS A 1042 -37.98 28.30 -9.46
CA LYS A 1042 -37.60 29.01 -8.23
C LYS A 1042 -38.76 29.09 -7.25
N GLU A 1043 -38.45 29.30 -5.98
CA GLU A 1043 -39.44 29.61 -4.94
C GLU A 1043 -40.08 31.01 -5.13
N GLU A 1044 -41.36 31.17 -4.79
CA GLU A 1044 -42.13 32.38 -5.19
C GLU A 1044 -41.81 33.63 -4.35
N ASP A 1045 -41.52 33.47 -3.04
CA ASP A 1045 -41.40 34.55 -2.03
C ASP A 1045 -39.97 35.14 -1.85
N ASP A 1046 -39.18 35.20 -2.92
CA ASP A 1046 -37.82 35.77 -2.89
C ASP A 1046 -37.74 37.18 -3.49
N GLU A 1047 -37.29 38.15 -2.68
CA GLU A 1047 -37.04 39.55 -3.07
C GLU A 1047 -35.64 39.76 -3.69
N ILE A 1048 -34.71 38.80 -3.50
CA ILE A 1048 -33.34 38.88 -4.00
C ILE A 1048 -33.31 38.43 -5.48
N MET A 1049 -32.44 39.04 -6.30
CA MET A 1049 -32.14 38.51 -7.63
C MET A 1049 -31.16 37.34 -7.48
N PRO A 1050 -31.58 36.08 -7.72
CA PRO A 1050 -30.80 34.90 -7.30
C PRO A 1050 -29.57 34.62 -8.20
N ALA A 1051 -29.44 35.35 -9.31
CA ALA A 1051 -28.28 35.30 -10.20
C ALA A 1051 -27.77 36.71 -10.47
N ILE A 1052 -26.51 36.99 -10.09
CA ILE A 1052 -25.87 38.31 -10.22
C ILE A 1052 -24.61 38.16 -11.09
N SER A 1053 -24.47 38.98 -12.12
CA SER A 1053 -23.32 38.92 -13.05
C SER A 1053 -23.06 37.50 -13.64
N SER A 1054 -24.11 36.69 -13.72
CA SER A 1054 -24.09 35.30 -14.19
C SER A 1054 -24.74 35.20 -15.57
N TYR A 1055 -24.24 34.31 -16.42
CA TYR A 1055 -24.57 34.29 -17.85
C TYR A 1055 -24.87 32.88 -18.36
N TYR A 1056 -25.81 32.80 -19.31
CA TYR A 1056 -26.16 31.57 -20.03
C TYR A 1056 -26.09 31.76 -21.54
N ASN A 1057 -25.99 30.66 -22.28
CA ASN A 1057 -25.93 30.68 -23.73
C ASN A 1057 -27.34 30.78 -24.36
N SER A 1058 -27.54 31.63 -25.37
CA SER A 1058 -28.86 32.00 -25.86
C SER A 1058 -29.62 30.92 -26.65
N ASP A 1059 -28.95 29.87 -27.11
CA ASP A 1059 -29.60 28.73 -27.77
C ASP A 1059 -30.15 27.77 -26.70
N VAL A 1060 -31.44 27.93 -26.38
CA VAL A 1060 -32.27 27.16 -25.43
C VAL A 1060 -33.62 26.87 -26.08
#